data_AF-A0A940V4E8-F1
#
_entry.id   AF-A0A940V4E8-F1
#
_cell.length_a   1.000
_cell.length_b   1.000
_cell.length_c   1.000
_cell.angle_alpha   90.00
_cell.angle_beta   90.00
_cell.angle_gamma   90.00
#
_symmetry.space_group_name_H-M   'P 1'
#
loop_
_entity.id
_entity.type
_entity.pdbx_description
1 polymer ?
#
loop_
_entity_poly.entity_id
_entity_poly.type
_entity_poly.pdbx_seq_one_letter_code
_entity_poly.pdbx_strand_id
1 'polypeptide(L)'
;NKSYDLIGYRVRKKGSTKDIETRFLDEGWSLDRIRSSFAIVKLGGMNIYMIYRLTKIPTPPPSGTPSPTPKVTVTPTPKPSVTPKPTVPPVAPPVAADPISLPVDVPNPSAVINGDKYTSPYFTSEKGISTTESQYVYVKTKDYLLGYTLVNHTGKKAFYVPVTMNYTLEYYTATPPKAGGPKKIVEKVANTQTIKVERAFSYWEIENLEYYTVNNAVINNYSLPDGRVLLSANNTYLNYSSLSTSHSSDINSHVLAPSQVYSGITLDSPNTYSSSTSDRPIVDYEDLTNYAQTMTDQAQVKNDYLKFGSSVVLSDAASSKIAPSPNVSSLVHTSTIILDKALYTDNKVIDAEKINGLYPSTGTVTYSLHPASVNASHLSKTYNVGVNGVTIHTPVICVPVVTADNKKWSQLISPSEDAVQIVLDPDNTLNDFDVSISNTLKHSNRLGYLSRDFSRSFINPEFISYIARQEGVIRNEVKLPFDVYLDIYHDNNKENDKFIRAGTWFVLGRDTFRFCVPMWVQEGVYTAEFRSIAVNGTNRLNKTEVTKNADIDNYVATATVNFEVSGRIYGLKIYDVYDYPKWENVFRVDKTMLFKLFEGAGDGTKRTGFNDQYAYYYSVGTKDQYGKDTGTLSRFTLPLINGSHPKYNNLGVLKTGYAVRFMLDTVGEMYTGANCIKIYPSFYYVDSDGKNRRRVDLYYDEEINRKSYHLVKIGEGIDLVNLKRGMTGNIYSRIPELELRNTAKVLDITFSDLYYKNNIMYAYSTFRLFKEFRTFIGTQYAREIASYPSFEKVKDDTGLNASQISKYMQRWYGNYKLPDEVHVVEAGYDVYGHLRKYGIDYKEDFWLKNGYIVVNFNIVTIDKAGKERLSYSNGNNYMNGGYCSMSITEGTIMSKKDNKGVEFKNKAGDILYFYTDQKYNDDFEGRIY
;
A
#
# COMPACT_ATOMS: atom_id res chain seq x y z
N ASN A 1 -15.70 52.48 -23.57
CA ASN A 1 -15.28 51.20 -22.96
C ASN A 1 -13.95 50.74 -23.56
N LYS A 2 -13.10 50.11 -22.76
CA LYS A 2 -11.80 49.51 -23.17
C LYS A 2 -11.89 48.00 -22.95
N SER A 3 -11.55 47.18 -23.94
CA SER A 3 -11.41 45.72 -23.76
C SER A 3 -9.94 45.33 -23.58
N TYR A 4 -9.68 44.30 -22.79
CA TYR A 4 -8.35 43.74 -22.57
C TYR A 4 -8.35 42.25 -22.91
N ASP A 5 -7.70 41.90 -24.02
CA ASP A 5 -7.69 40.54 -24.53
C ASP A 5 -6.37 39.87 -24.13
N LEU A 6 -6.41 38.69 -23.52
CA LEU A 6 -5.20 37.96 -23.10
C LEU A 6 -4.41 37.52 -24.34
N ILE A 7 -3.14 37.90 -24.45
CA ILE A 7 -2.27 37.56 -25.60
C ILE A 7 -1.06 36.69 -25.24
N GLY A 8 -0.79 36.45 -23.96
CA GLY A 8 0.32 35.58 -23.54
C GLY A 8 0.68 35.70 -22.06
N TYR A 9 1.74 34.99 -21.66
CA TYR A 9 2.31 35.09 -20.31
C TYR A 9 3.84 35.03 -20.32
N ARG A 10 4.45 35.49 -19.21
CA ARG A 10 5.86 35.27 -18.88
C ARG A 10 6.03 34.77 -17.45
N VAL A 11 6.94 33.83 -17.23
CA VAL A 11 7.28 33.28 -15.91
C VAL A 11 8.71 33.63 -15.54
N ARG A 12 8.92 34.17 -14.33
CA ARG A 12 10.22 34.47 -13.75
C ARG A 12 10.38 33.78 -12.40
N LYS A 13 11.60 33.38 -12.06
CA LYS A 13 11.96 33.07 -10.67
C LYS A 13 11.96 34.36 -9.85
N LYS A 14 11.37 34.32 -8.66
CA LYS A 14 11.27 35.47 -7.75
C LYS A 14 12.68 36.01 -7.44
N GLY A 15 12.90 37.30 -7.69
CA GLY A 15 14.21 37.96 -7.58
C GLY A 15 15.06 37.96 -8.87
N SER A 16 14.61 37.34 -9.97
CA SER A 16 15.28 37.40 -11.27
C SER A 16 14.52 38.30 -12.27
N THR A 17 15.28 39.02 -13.10
CA THR A 17 14.75 39.81 -14.22
C THR A 17 14.66 39.01 -15.52
N LYS A 18 15.26 37.81 -15.58
CA LYS A 18 15.28 36.97 -16.78
C LYS A 18 14.04 36.08 -16.85
N ASP A 19 13.37 36.09 -18.00
CA ASP A 19 12.24 35.21 -18.29
C ASP A 19 12.73 33.75 -18.41
N ILE A 20 12.02 32.82 -17.74
CA ILE A 20 12.31 31.37 -17.74
C ILE A 20 11.42 30.66 -18.76
N GLU A 21 10.17 31.13 -18.89
CA GLU A 21 9.26 30.69 -19.95
C GLU A 21 8.42 31.88 -20.44
N THR A 22 8.15 31.90 -21.74
CA THR A 22 7.27 32.86 -22.40
C THR A 22 6.40 32.11 -23.40
N ARG A 23 5.13 32.52 -23.54
CA ARG A 23 4.16 31.99 -24.51
C ARG A 23 3.26 33.10 -24.98
N PHE A 24 3.23 33.36 -26.28
CA PHE A 24 2.37 34.38 -26.88
C PHE A 24 1.57 33.87 -28.10
N LEU A 25 0.44 34.51 -28.38
CA LEU A 25 -0.40 34.20 -29.55
C LEU A 25 0.34 34.43 -30.89
N ASP A 26 1.21 35.44 -30.96
CA ASP A 26 2.03 35.76 -32.14
C ASP A 26 3.23 34.82 -32.31
N GLU A 27 3.62 34.09 -31.26
CA GLU A 27 4.53 32.93 -31.32
C GLU A 27 3.81 31.62 -31.74
N GLY A 28 2.56 31.70 -32.21
CA GLY A 28 1.79 30.57 -32.73
C GLY A 28 1.08 29.71 -31.68
N TRP A 29 0.99 30.17 -30.42
CA TRP A 29 0.27 29.44 -29.37
C TRP A 29 -1.23 29.74 -29.41
N SER A 30 -2.08 28.71 -29.26
CA SER A 30 -3.53 28.90 -29.13
C SER A 30 -3.92 29.46 -27.75
N LEU A 31 -4.98 30.26 -27.68
CA LEU A 31 -5.46 30.89 -26.44
C LEU A 31 -5.74 29.88 -25.31
N ASP A 32 -6.32 28.72 -25.62
CA ASP A 32 -6.60 27.69 -24.61
C ASP A 32 -5.32 27.07 -24.04
N ARG A 33 -4.31 26.80 -24.88
CA ARG A 33 -2.98 26.38 -24.41
C ARG A 33 -2.31 27.44 -23.54
N ILE A 34 -2.47 28.74 -23.84
CA ILE A 34 -1.95 29.82 -23.00
C ILE A 34 -2.66 29.83 -21.63
N ARG A 35 -3.96 29.51 -21.59
CA ARG A 35 -4.77 29.42 -20.35
C ARG A 35 -4.49 28.16 -19.52
N SER A 36 -4.03 27.06 -20.13
CA SER A 36 -3.86 25.76 -19.48
C SER A 36 -2.41 25.24 -19.44
N SER A 37 -1.42 26.11 -19.61
CA SER A 37 0.00 25.73 -19.60
C SER A 37 0.57 25.56 -18.19
N PHE A 38 1.74 24.92 -18.08
CA PHE A 38 2.49 24.76 -16.83
C PHE A 38 3.97 25.12 -17.04
N ALA A 39 4.62 25.64 -15.99
CA ALA A 39 6.03 26.01 -15.98
C ALA A 39 6.72 25.45 -14.72
N ILE A 40 7.95 24.93 -14.85
CA ILE A 40 8.67 24.28 -13.75
C ILE A 40 9.87 25.14 -13.31
N VAL A 41 9.91 25.52 -12.03
CA VAL A 41 11.05 26.21 -11.41
C VAL A 41 11.64 25.31 -10.32
N LYS A 42 12.87 24.84 -10.51
CA LYS A 42 13.49 23.79 -9.66
C LYS A 42 13.79 24.24 -8.21
N LEU A 43 13.86 25.54 -7.92
CA LEU A 43 14.13 26.05 -6.56
C LEU A 43 13.81 27.55 -6.45
N GLY A 44 13.06 27.93 -5.40
CA GLY A 44 12.58 29.30 -5.15
C GLY A 44 11.25 29.61 -5.85
N GLY A 45 10.45 30.50 -5.25
CA GLY A 45 9.12 30.87 -5.77
C GLY A 45 9.16 31.56 -7.14
N MET A 46 7.99 31.71 -7.77
CA MET A 46 7.84 32.29 -9.12
C MET A 46 6.92 33.52 -9.13
N ASN A 47 7.17 34.41 -10.09
CA ASN A 47 6.26 35.50 -10.49
C ASN A 47 5.74 35.18 -11.90
N ILE A 48 4.42 35.27 -12.10
CA ILE A 48 3.77 35.06 -13.39
C ILE A 48 3.17 36.39 -13.85
N TYR A 49 3.47 36.79 -15.08
CA TYR A 49 3.00 38.03 -15.69
C TYR A 49 2.08 37.69 -16.86
N MET A 50 0.77 37.90 -16.68
CA MET A 50 -0.22 37.76 -17.75
C MET A 50 -0.25 39.04 -18.58
N ILE A 51 -0.13 38.90 -19.91
CA ILE A 51 0.01 40.02 -20.83
C ILE A 51 -1.26 40.18 -21.65
N TYR A 52 -1.86 41.37 -21.60
CA TYR A 52 -3.12 41.71 -22.27
C TYR A 52 -2.90 42.79 -23.33
N ARG A 53 -3.58 42.67 -24.46
CA ARG A 53 -3.68 43.72 -25.48
C ARG A 53 -4.88 44.61 -25.16
N LEU A 54 -4.67 45.92 -25.16
CA LEU A 54 -5.75 46.89 -25.07
C LEU A 54 -6.37 47.10 -26.46
N THR A 55 -7.63 46.75 -26.62
CA THR A 55 -8.33 46.86 -27.91
C THR A 55 -9.30 48.05 -27.87
N LYS A 56 -9.06 49.05 -28.73
CA LYS A 56 -9.97 50.20 -28.91
C LYS A 56 -11.13 49.79 -29.81
N ILE A 57 -12.36 50.05 -29.35
CA ILE A 57 -13.57 49.93 -30.18
C ILE A 57 -13.52 51.01 -31.28
N PRO A 58 -13.78 50.68 -32.56
CA PRO A 58 -13.83 51.69 -33.62
C PRO A 58 -15.04 52.61 -33.45
N THR A 59 -14.82 53.92 -33.55
CA THR A 59 -15.91 54.89 -33.80
C THR A 59 -16.31 54.86 -35.27
N PRO A 60 -17.62 54.99 -35.60
CA PRO A 60 -18.09 55.01 -36.98
C PRO A 60 -17.62 56.28 -37.74
N PRO A 61 -17.50 56.23 -39.07
CA PRO A 61 -17.03 57.36 -39.88
C PRO A 61 -18.09 58.46 -40.10
N PRO A 62 -17.69 59.72 -40.34
CA PRO A 62 -18.62 60.83 -40.57
C PRO A 62 -18.85 61.19 -42.06
N SER A 63 -20.12 61.30 -42.47
CA SER A 63 -20.62 62.01 -43.67
C SER A 63 -22.16 62.07 -43.61
N GLY A 64 -22.92 63.07 -44.06
CA GLY A 64 -22.62 64.38 -44.67
C GLY A 64 -23.95 65.11 -45.02
N THR A 65 -23.94 66.43 -45.17
CA THR A 65 -25.09 67.33 -45.52
C THR A 65 -25.08 67.73 -47.01
N PRO A 66 -26.05 68.50 -47.60
CA PRO A 66 -27.52 68.65 -47.37
C PRO A 66 -28.42 68.78 -48.67
N SER A 67 -29.76 68.80 -48.51
CA SER A 67 -30.81 69.37 -49.45
C SER A 67 -31.06 68.69 -50.83
N PRO A 68 -32.15 68.98 -51.61
CA PRO A 68 -33.14 70.09 -51.52
C PRO A 68 -34.66 69.73 -51.59
N THR A 69 -35.50 70.78 -51.59
CA THR A 69 -36.99 70.81 -51.64
C THR A 69 -37.60 70.57 -53.04
N PRO A 70 -38.93 70.33 -53.16
CA PRO A 70 -39.78 71.26 -53.93
C PRO A 70 -41.17 71.60 -53.32
N LYS A 71 -41.86 72.57 -53.93
CA LYS A 71 -43.04 73.32 -53.43
C LYS A 71 -44.42 72.83 -53.95
N VAL A 72 -45.42 72.89 -53.07
CA VAL A 72 -46.75 73.56 -53.16
C VAL A 72 -47.57 73.51 -54.48
N THR A 73 -48.82 73.02 -54.39
CA THR A 73 -50.01 73.47 -55.16
C THR A 73 -51.29 73.29 -54.29
N VAL A 74 -52.46 73.79 -54.72
CA VAL A 74 -53.21 74.79 -53.93
C VAL A 74 -54.74 74.84 -54.27
N THR A 75 -55.60 74.69 -53.24
CA THR A 75 -57.07 74.99 -53.17
C THR A 75 -58.02 74.29 -54.18
N PRO A 76 -59.38 74.28 -54.04
CA PRO A 76 -60.29 75.24 -53.36
C PRO A 76 -61.20 74.72 -52.23
N THR A 77 -61.79 75.68 -51.51
CA THR A 77 -62.74 75.57 -50.38
C THR A 77 -64.18 75.23 -50.81
N PRO A 78 -64.99 74.65 -49.91
CA PRO A 78 -66.38 75.11 -49.77
C PRO A 78 -66.80 75.53 -48.34
N LYS A 79 -67.94 76.22 -48.29
CA LYS A 79 -68.53 77.03 -47.19
C LYS A 79 -69.17 76.16 -46.07
N PRO A 80 -69.28 76.64 -44.80
CA PRO A 80 -69.62 75.78 -43.65
C PRO A 80 -71.12 75.47 -43.52
N SER A 81 -71.43 74.39 -42.79
CA SER A 81 -72.79 74.05 -42.37
C SER A 81 -72.86 73.56 -40.91
N VAL A 82 -73.62 74.32 -40.12
CA VAL A 82 -74.38 74.00 -38.88
C VAL A 82 -73.90 72.86 -37.96
N THR A 83 -73.54 73.26 -36.75
CA THR A 83 -73.26 72.44 -35.56
C THR A 83 -74.44 71.53 -35.16
N PRO A 84 -74.23 70.22 -34.97
CA PRO A 84 -75.08 69.39 -34.11
C PRO A 84 -74.59 69.45 -32.66
N LYS A 85 -75.54 69.44 -31.72
CA LYS A 85 -75.34 69.32 -30.26
C LYS A 85 -74.36 68.16 -29.93
N PRO A 86 -73.28 68.39 -29.15
CA PRO A 86 -72.38 67.30 -28.75
C PRO A 86 -73.15 66.23 -27.98
N THR A 87 -73.15 65.00 -28.50
CA THR A 87 -73.60 63.84 -27.74
C THR A 87 -72.35 63.23 -27.11
N VAL A 88 -72.29 63.13 -25.79
CA VAL A 88 -71.14 62.52 -25.12
C VAL A 88 -71.06 61.05 -25.56
N PRO A 89 -69.95 60.60 -26.19
CA PRO A 89 -69.85 59.22 -26.66
C PRO A 89 -69.86 58.25 -25.47
N PRO A 90 -70.51 57.07 -25.60
CA PRO A 90 -70.58 56.11 -24.50
C PRO A 90 -69.17 55.67 -24.07
N VAL A 91 -68.90 55.73 -22.77
CA VAL A 91 -67.62 55.34 -22.18
C VAL A 91 -67.40 53.84 -22.41
N ALA A 92 -66.59 53.48 -23.40
CA ALA A 92 -66.19 52.11 -23.68
C ALA A 92 -64.98 51.70 -22.81
N PRO A 93 -64.99 50.49 -22.21
CA PRO A 93 -63.80 49.95 -21.56
C PRO A 93 -62.71 49.64 -22.62
N PRO A 94 -61.41 49.70 -22.25
CA PRO A 94 -60.35 49.07 -23.03
C PRO A 94 -60.64 47.58 -23.24
N VAL A 95 -60.13 47.01 -24.33
CA VAL A 95 -60.11 45.56 -24.51
C VAL A 95 -59.10 44.97 -23.52
N ALA A 96 -59.48 43.92 -22.79
CA ALA A 96 -58.56 43.21 -21.91
C ALA A 96 -57.43 42.58 -22.72
N ALA A 97 -56.19 42.76 -22.26
CA ALA A 97 -55.06 42.01 -22.78
C ALA A 97 -55.06 40.57 -22.22
N ASP A 98 -54.56 39.62 -23.01
CA ASP A 98 -54.37 38.25 -22.53
C ASP A 98 -53.44 38.20 -21.31
N PRO A 99 -53.68 37.31 -20.32
CA PRO A 99 -52.80 37.14 -19.17
C PRO A 99 -51.37 36.79 -19.59
N ILE A 100 -50.38 37.42 -18.94
CA ILE A 100 -48.97 37.13 -19.15
C ILE A 100 -48.52 36.16 -18.07
N SER A 101 -48.18 34.93 -18.45
CA SER A 101 -47.78 33.87 -17.50
C SER A 101 -46.47 33.19 -17.87
N LEU A 102 -45.81 32.66 -16.84
CA LEU A 102 -44.64 31.80 -16.93
C LEU A 102 -44.82 30.68 -15.89
N PRO A 103 -44.91 29.40 -16.30
CA PRO A 103 -45.00 28.31 -15.33
C PRO A 103 -43.70 28.21 -14.50
N VAL A 104 -43.80 27.68 -13.28
CA VAL A 104 -42.63 27.47 -12.42
C VAL A 104 -41.67 26.48 -13.08
N ASP A 105 -40.41 26.89 -13.14
CA ASP A 105 -39.28 26.13 -13.66
C ASP A 105 -39.07 24.78 -12.94
N VAL A 106 -38.59 23.77 -13.66
CA VAL A 106 -38.21 22.45 -13.13
C VAL A 106 -36.69 22.30 -13.25
N PRO A 107 -35.93 22.30 -12.13
CA PRO A 107 -34.49 22.11 -12.18
C PRO A 107 -34.14 20.66 -12.53
N ASN A 108 -32.97 20.46 -13.13
CA ASN A 108 -32.35 19.14 -13.32
C ASN A 108 -31.07 19.06 -12.47
N PRO A 109 -31.18 18.82 -11.15
CA PRO A 109 -30.04 18.88 -10.24
C PRO A 109 -29.19 17.61 -10.29
N SER A 110 -27.89 17.79 -10.10
CA SER A 110 -26.91 16.70 -9.98
C SER A 110 -26.00 16.91 -8.77
N ALA A 111 -25.45 15.82 -8.23
CA ALA A 111 -24.49 15.87 -7.14
C ALA A 111 -23.29 14.96 -7.41
N VAL A 112 -22.16 15.31 -6.80
CA VAL A 112 -20.94 14.51 -6.86
C VAL A 112 -20.48 14.20 -5.44
N ILE A 113 -20.27 12.92 -5.15
CA ILE A 113 -19.51 12.40 -4.01
C ILE A 113 -18.16 11.91 -4.56
N ASN A 114 -17.05 12.52 -4.15
CA ASN A 114 -15.72 12.14 -4.66
C ASN A 114 -14.62 12.27 -3.59
N GLY A 115 -13.46 11.66 -3.86
CA GLY A 115 -12.39 11.46 -2.88
C GLY A 115 -11.55 12.70 -2.54
N ASP A 116 -11.25 12.85 -1.26
CA ASP A 116 -10.29 13.77 -0.64
C ASP A 116 -10.39 15.25 -1.04
N LYS A 117 -9.34 15.78 -1.67
CA LYS A 117 -9.20 17.22 -1.90
C LYS A 117 -10.05 17.64 -3.09
N TYR A 118 -11.05 18.47 -2.84
CA TYR A 118 -11.81 19.18 -3.86
C TYR A 118 -10.85 19.84 -4.89
N THR A 119 -11.14 19.67 -6.18
CA THR A 119 -10.28 20.00 -7.36
C THR A 119 -8.99 19.20 -7.57
N SER A 120 -8.49 18.44 -6.58
CA SER A 120 -7.27 17.63 -6.71
C SER A 120 -7.39 16.29 -5.96
N PRO A 121 -8.37 15.43 -6.33
CA PRO A 121 -8.70 14.24 -5.57
C PRO A 121 -7.61 13.17 -5.66
N TYR A 122 -7.34 12.42 -4.58
CA TYR A 122 -6.42 11.29 -4.62
C TYR A 122 -7.09 9.98 -5.07
N PHE A 123 -8.42 9.94 -5.09
CA PHE A 123 -9.23 8.80 -5.54
C PHE A 123 -10.35 9.28 -6.47
N THR A 124 -10.89 8.37 -7.28
CA THR A 124 -12.17 8.60 -7.96
C THR A 124 -13.20 7.69 -7.32
N SER A 125 -14.12 8.24 -6.50
CA SER A 125 -15.03 7.43 -5.70
C SER A 125 -15.86 6.44 -6.52
N GLU A 126 -16.23 6.77 -7.76
CA GLU A 126 -16.90 5.84 -8.68
C GLU A 126 -16.07 4.58 -9.00
N LYS A 127 -14.74 4.69 -9.06
CA LYS A 127 -13.81 3.61 -9.45
C LYS A 127 -13.21 2.87 -8.25
N GLY A 128 -13.15 3.52 -7.10
CA GLY A 128 -12.57 3.00 -5.88
C GLY A 128 -12.09 4.13 -4.97
N ILE A 129 -12.44 4.04 -3.69
CA ILE A 129 -11.83 4.78 -2.59
C ILE A 129 -11.67 3.84 -1.38
N SER A 130 -10.57 3.97 -0.65
CA SER A 130 -10.33 3.16 0.55
C SER A 130 -11.20 3.62 1.72
N THR A 131 -11.54 2.70 2.64
CA THR A 131 -11.92 3.12 4.00
C THR A 131 -10.76 3.91 4.65
N THR A 132 -11.09 4.73 5.64
CA THR A 132 -10.21 5.71 6.30
C THR A 132 -9.79 6.94 5.47
N GLU A 133 -10.09 7.00 4.17
CA GLU A 133 -9.88 8.23 3.37
C GLU A 133 -11.10 9.16 3.44
N SER A 134 -10.94 10.40 3.00
CA SER A 134 -11.97 11.42 3.08
C SER A 134 -12.75 11.59 1.77
N GLN A 135 -13.94 12.16 1.85
CA GLN A 135 -14.75 12.54 0.70
C GLN A 135 -15.23 14.00 0.82
N TYR A 136 -15.50 14.59 -0.34
CA TYR A 136 -16.28 15.81 -0.48
C TYR A 136 -17.57 15.53 -1.25
N VAL A 137 -18.59 16.35 -0.97
CA VAL A 137 -19.89 16.30 -1.62
C VAL A 137 -20.28 17.69 -2.07
N TYR A 138 -20.75 17.83 -3.30
CA TYR A 138 -21.38 19.06 -3.77
C TYR A 138 -22.62 18.80 -4.63
N VAL A 139 -23.50 19.80 -4.71
CA VAL A 139 -24.72 19.79 -5.54
C VAL A 139 -24.70 20.94 -6.54
N LYS A 140 -25.06 20.64 -7.80
CA LYS A 140 -25.30 21.59 -8.89
C LYS A 140 -26.79 21.64 -9.17
N THR A 141 -27.36 22.83 -9.07
CA THR A 141 -28.75 23.11 -9.39
C THR A 141 -28.91 24.59 -9.78
N LYS A 142 -30.11 24.99 -10.23
CA LYS A 142 -30.46 26.40 -10.49
C LYS A 142 -30.40 27.24 -9.21
N ASP A 143 -29.99 28.50 -9.28
CA ASP A 143 -29.95 29.41 -8.12
C ASP A 143 -31.35 29.74 -7.60
N TYR A 144 -32.30 30.00 -8.49
CA TYR A 144 -33.71 30.21 -8.15
C TYR A 144 -34.67 29.46 -9.09
N LEU A 145 -35.94 29.40 -8.70
CA LEU A 145 -37.06 28.99 -9.56
C LEU A 145 -38.08 30.12 -9.60
N LEU A 146 -38.63 30.41 -10.77
CA LEU A 146 -39.58 31.50 -10.99
C LEU A 146 -40.79 31.01 -11.79
N GLY A 147 -41.98 31.41 -11.38
CA GLY A 147 -43.20 31.37 -12.17
C GLY A 147 -44.17 32.47 -11.72
N TYR A 148 -45.10 32.89 -12.59
CA TYR A 148 -46.04 33.96 -12.30
C TYR A 148 -47.23 33.96 -13.28
N THR A 149 -48.31 34.65 -12.90
CA THR A 149 -49.40 35.06 -13.79
C THR A 149 -49.76 36.52 -13.48
N LEU A 150 -49.75 37.36 -14.51
CA LEU A 150 -50.23 38.75 -14.46
C LEU A 150 -51.50 38.86 -15.28
N VAL A 151 -52.57 39.44 -14.70
CA VAL A 151 -53.90 39.53 -15.33
C VAL A 151 -54.25 41.00 -15.59
N ASN A 152 -54.80 41.30 -16.77
CA ASN A 152 -55.27 42.65 -17.11
C ASN A 152 -56.76 42.81 -16.78
N HIS A 153 -57.07 43.64 -15.79
CA HIS A 153 -58.44 43.95 -15.39
C HIS A 153 -58.92 45.21 -16.10
N THR A 154 -59.90 45.06 -17.00
CA THR A 154 -60.58 46.16 -17.70
C THR A 154 -62.04 46.25 -17.28
N GLY A 155 -62.56 47.48 -17.16
CA GLY A 155 -63.96 47.67 -16.85
C GLY A 155 -64.38 49.12 -16.78
N LYS A 156 -65.48 49.38 -16.07
CA LYS A 156 -65.96 50.72 -15.72
C LYS A 156 -66.18 50.81 -14.22
N LYS A 157 -65.83 51.95 -13.64
CA LYS A 157 -66.15 52.30 -12.25
C LYS A 157 -67.03 53.55 -12.24
N ALA A 158 -68.08 53.52 -11.43
CA ALA A 158 -68.96 54.66 -11.23
C ALA A 158 -68.44 55.54 -10.11
N PHE A 159 -68.39 56.85 -10.35
CA PHE A 159 -68.05 57.87 -9.38
C PHE A 159 -69.24 58.83 -9.25
N TYR A 160 -69.40 59.45 -8.08
CA TYR A 160 -70.45 60.42 -7.81
C TYR A 160 -69.81 61.79 -7.63
N VAL A 161 -70.10 62.72 -8.53
CA VAL A 161 -69.45 64.03 -8.60
C VAL A 161 -70.47 65.12 -8.26
N PRO A 162 -70.24 65.93 -7.21
CA PRO A 162 -71.10 67.09 -6.93
C PRO A 162 -70.75 68.22 -7.91
N VAL A 163 -71.74 68.64 -8.70
CA VAL A 163 -71.63 69.83 -9.58
C VAL A 163 -72.52 70.94 -9.01
N THR A 164 -71.89 72.06 -8.68
CA THR A 164 -72.55 73.24 -8.11
C THR A 164 -72.62 74.35 -9.16
N MET A 165 -73.85 74.77 -9.51
CA MET A 165 -74.10 75.95 -10.32
C MET A 165 -74.49 77.12 -9.42
N ASN A 166 -73.73 78.21 -9.49
CA ASN A 166 -74.03 79.47 -8.81
C ASN A 166 -74.84 80.37 -9.73
N TYR A 167 -76.06 80.72 -9.33
CA TYR A 167 -76.91 81.67 -10.02
C TYR A 167 -76.82 83.04 -9.36
N THR A 168 -76.69 84.09 -10.17
CA THR A 168 -76.76 85.47 -9.67
C THR A 168 -78.20 85.96 -9.81
N LEU A 169 -78.86 86.20 -8.68
CA LEU A 169 -80.20 86.76 -8.61
C LEU A 169 -80.14 88.26 -8.32
N GLU A 170 -80.98 89.04 -9.00
CA GLU A 170 -81.13 90.47 -8.75
C GLU A 170 -82.60 90.83 -8.51
N TYR A 171 -82.90 91.42 -7.36
CA TYR A 171 -84.27 91.85 -7.00
C TYR A 171 -84.22 93.03 -6.02
N TYR A 172 -85.37 93.57 -5.61
CA TYR A 172 -85.41 94.79 -4.80
C TYR A 172 -86.00 94.57 -3.40
N THR A 173 -85.62 95.39 -2.41
CA THR A 173 -86.25 95.35 -1.08
C THR A 173 -87.70 95.86 -1.15
N ALA A 174 -88.60 95.23 -0.39
CA ALA A 174 -90.01 95.66 -0.22
C ALA A 174 -90.14 96.93 0.67
N THR A 175 -89.37 97.97 0.38
CA THR A 175 -89.24 99.17 1.21
C THR A 175 -90.09 100.33 0.65
N PRO A 176 -91.08 100.86 1.40
CA PRO A 176 -91.91 101.96 0.92
C PRO A 176 -91.11 103.22 0.57
N PRO A 177 -91.57 104.09 -0.36
CA PRO A 177 -90.85 105.31 -0.76
C PRO A 177 -90.50 106.25 0.41
N LYS A 178 -91.32 106.27 1.47
CA LYS A 178 -91.07 107.06 2.70
C LYS A 178 -89.88 106.57 3.55
N ALA A 179 -89.33 105.39 3.26
CA ALA A 179 -88.27 104.73 4.04
C ALA A 179 -86.97 104.49 3.23
N GLY A 180 -86.71 105.32 2.20
CA GLY A 180 -85.49 105.27 1.40
C GLY A 180 -85.58 104.48 0.08
N GLY A 181 -86.77 104.00 -0.27
CA GLY A 181 -87.07 103.34 -1.55
C GLY A 181 -86.51 101.91 -1.69
N PRO A 182 -86.87 101.21 -2.78
CA PRO A 182 -86.41 99.84 -3.03
C PRO A 182 -84.91 99.80 -3.30
N LYS A 183 -84.15 99.05 -2.51
CA LYS A 183 -82.70 98.84 -2.72
C LYS A 183 -82.47 97.55 -3.50
N LYS A 184 -81.57 97.59 -4.49
CA LYS A 184 -81.17 96.40 -5.24
C LYS A 184 -80.40 95.45 -4.33
N ILE A 185 -80.85 94.20 -4.27
CA ILE A 185 -80.17 93.05 -3.70
C ILE A 185 -79.53 92.28 -4.87
N VAL A 186 -78.28 91.90 -4.71
CA VAL A 186 -77.61 90.92 -5.57
C VAL A 186 -77.30 89.72 -4.68
N GLU A 187 -77.94 88.59 -4.93
CA GLU A 187 -77.80 87.34 -4.17
C GLU A 187 -77.14 86.29 -5.06
N LYS A 188 -76.12 85.58 -4.56
CA LYS A 188 -75.64 84.35 -5.22
C LYS A 188 -76.27 83.14 -4.57
N VAL A 189 -76.98 82.33 -5.35
CA VAL A 189 -77.64 81.09 -4.91
C VAL A 189 -76.98 79.89 -5.57
N ALA A 190 -76.44 78.97 -4.78
CA ALA A 190 -75.82 77.74 -5.26
C ALA A 190 -76.85 76.60 -5.32
N ASN A 191 -76.88 75.86 -6.42
CA ASN A 191 -77.60 74.59 -6.56
C ASN A 191 -76.60 73.47 -6.87
N THR A 192 -76.57 72.41 -6.06
CA THR A 192 -75.63 71.30 -6.20
C THR A 192 -76.34 70.01 -6.58
N GLN A 193 -75.92 69.38 -7.68
CA GLN A 193 -76.42 68.08 -8.14
C GLN A 193 -75.30 67.04 -8.08
N THR A 194 -75.56 65.90 -7.42
CA THR A 194 -74.62 64.77 -7.36
C THR A 194 -74.87 63.84 -8.53
N ILE A 195 -73.98 63.85 -9.52
CA ILE A 195 -74.16 63.14 -10.79
C ILE A 195 -73.27 61.90 -10.84
N LYS A 196 -73.84 60.77 -11.29
CA LYS A 196 -73.10 59.53 -11.56
C LYS A 196 -72.29 59.67 -12.85
N VAL A 197 -70.97 59.58 -12.74
CA VAL A 197 -70.01 59.64 -13.84
C VAL A 197 -69.27 58.31 -13.94
N GLU A 198 -69.42 57.61 -15.06
CA GLU A 198 -68.65 56.37 -15.31
C GLU A 198 -67.29 56.71 -15.94
N ARG A 199 -66.24 56.04 -15.45
CA ARG A 199 -64.91 56.07 -16.05
C ARG A 199 -64.42 54.65 -16.30
N ALA A 200 -63.87 54.46 -17.49
CA ALA A 200 -63.25 53.20 -17.87
C ALA A 200 -61.86 53.08 -17.25
N PHE A 201 -61.43 51.85 -16.98
CA PHE A 201 -60.11 51.55 -16.45
C PHE A 201 -59.46 50.34 -17.16
N SER A 202 -58.13 50.28 -17.14
CA SER A 202 -57.33 49.07 -17.36
C SER A 202 -56.13 49.10 -16.41
N TYR A 203 -55.90 48.03 -15.65
CA TYR A 203 -54.73 47.84 -14.80
C TYR A 203 -54.29 46.37 -14.79
N TRP A 204 -53.08 46.10 -14.31
CA TRP A 204 -52.51 44.77 -14.14
C TRP A 204 -52.37 44.39 -12.67
N GLU A 205 -52.80 43.19 -12.33
CA GLU A 205 -52.74 42.58 -11.00
C GLU A 205 -51.81 41.35 -11.04
N ILE A 206 -51.11 41.08 -9.93
CA ILE A 206 -50.30 39.88 -9.72
C ILE A 206 -51.23 38.78 -9.20
N GLU A 207 -51.80 37.97 -10.09
CA GLU A 207 -52.65 36.85 -9.69
C GLU A 207 -51.84 35.78 -8.92
N ASN A 208 -50.64 35.46 -9.42
CA ASN A 208 -49.67 34.57 -8.76
C ASN A 208 -48.24 35.03 -9.05
N LEU A 209 -47.35 34.90 -8.07
CA LEU A 209 -45.91 35.05 -8.22
C LEU A 209 -45.19 34.09 -7.28
N GLU A 210 -44.55 33.09 -7.86
CA GLU A 210 -43.80 32.04 -7.20
C GLU A 210 -42.30 32.24 -7.44
N TYR A 211 -41.58 32.76 -6.44
CA TYR A 211 -40.12 32.90 -6.49
C TYR A 211 -39.48 32.10 -5.37
N TYR A 212 -38.72 31.06 -5.71
CA TYR A 212 -38.06 30.18 -4.74
C TYR A 212 -36.54 30.27 -4.86
N THR A 213 -35.84 30.27 -3.72
CA THR A 213 -34.36 30.28 -3.65
C THR A 213 -33.84 28.98 -3.05
N VAL A 214 -32.65 28.53 -3.45
CA VAL A 214 -32.09 27.25 -2.97
C VAL A 214 -31.78 27.32 -1.46
N ASN A 215 -32.23 26.33 -0.69
CA ASN A 215 -32.13 26.31 0.77
C ASN A 215 -31.15 25.25 1.28
N ASN A 216 -31.33 24.00 0.86
CA ASN A 216 -30.47 22.88 1.29
C ASN A 216 -30.54 21.72 0.29
N ALA A 217 -29.62 20.76 0.43
CA ALA A 217 -29.72 19.45 -0.17
C ALA A 217 -29.35 18.33 0.81
N VAL A 218 -29.97 17.17 0.65
CA VAL A 218 -29.67 15.95 1.41
C VAL A 218 -29.15 14.90 0.44
N ILE A 219 -27.95 14.36 0.70
CA ILE A 219 -27.33 13.32 -0.13
C ILE A 219 -27.08 12.09 0.74
N ASN A 220 -27.44 10.90 0.25
CA ASN A 220 -27.30 9.62 0.96
C ASN A 220 -26.40 8.67 0.15
N ASN A 221 -25.43 8.07 0.82
CA ASN A 221 -24.63 6.94 0.32
C ASN A 221 -24.00 6.22 1.52
N TYR A 222 -23.89 4.89 1.45
CA TYR A 222 -23.27 4.07 2.50
C TYR A 222 -21.83 4.51 2.87
N SER A 223 -21.05 5.13 1.97
CA SER A 223 -19.69 5.62 2.27
C SER A 223 -19.65 6.80 3.23
N LEU A 224 -20.65 7.67 3.21
CA LEU A 224 -20.70 8.89 4.02
C LEU A 224 -20.81 8.58 5.52
N PRO A 225 -20.25 9.43 6.42
CA PRO A 225 -20.59 9.41 7.84
C PRO A 225 -22.12 9.34 8.03
N ASP A 226 -22.59 8.48 8.93
CA ASP A 226 -24.01 8.23 9.20
C ASP A 226 -24.87 7.84 7.97
N GLY A 227 -24.24 7.47 6.85
CA GLY A 227 -24.89 7.15 5.58
C GLY A 227 -25.50 8.33 4.82
N ARG A 228 -25.39 9.56 5.35
CA ARG A 228 -26.06 10.75 4.82
C ARG A 228 -25.31 12.05 5.09
N VAL A 229 -25.62 13.09 4.33
CA VAL A 229 -25.13 14.44 4.61
C VAL A 229 -26.16 15.51 4.25
N LEU A 230 -26.27 16.53 5.10
CA LEU A 230 -27.06 17.74 4.87
C LEU A 230 -26.12 18.87 4.43
N LEU A 231 -26.43 19.49 3.30
CA LEU A 231 -25.71 20.63 2.74
C LEU A 231 -26.62 21.86 2.85
N SER A 232 -26.30 22.78 3.73
CA SER A 232 -27.01 24.07 3.83
C SER A 232 -26.49 25.03 2.77
N ALA A 233 -27.38 25.82 2.14
CA ALA A 233 -27.00 26.81 1.15
C ALA A 233 -26.10 27.90 1.76
N ASN A 234 -24.93 28.12 1.16
CA ASN A 234 -24.02 29.18 1.56
C ASN A 234 -24.24 30.43 0.69
N ASN A 235 -24.94 31.40 1.27
CA ASN A 235 -25.30 32.67 0.62
C ASN A 235 -24.12 33.49 0.07
N THR A 236 -22.87 33.22 0.49
CA THR A 236 -21.68 33.87 -0.06
C THR A 236 -21.40 33.47 -1.52
N TYR A 237 -21.89 32.29 -1.94
CA TYR A 237 -21.69 31.74 -3.28
C TYR A 237 -22.97 31.78 -4.15
N LEU A 238 -23.98 32.54 -3.71
CA LEU A 238 -25.31 32.61 -4.32
C LEU A 238 -25.62 34.07 -4.66
N ASN A 239 -26.17 34.31 -5.84
CA ASN A 239 -26.45 35.65 -6.35
C ASN A 239 -27.90 35.74 -6.85
N TYR A 240 -28.83 35.87 -5.91
CA TYR A 240 -30.26 35.97 -6.23
C TYR A 240 -30.62 37.35 -6.74
N SER A 241 -31.55 37.42 -7.70
CA SER A 241 -32.23 38.67 -8.01
C SER A 241 -33.09 39.08 -6.81
N SER A 242 -33.02 40.34 -6.41
CA SER A 242 -33.92 40.88 -5.39
C SER A 242 -35.36 40.89 -5.89
N LEU A 243 -36.32 40.55 -5.05
CA LEU A 243 -37.75 40.65 -5.36
C LEU A 243 -38.43 41.59 -4.38
N SER A 244 -39.19 42.54 -4.91
CA SER A 244 -40.02 43.48 -4.14
C SER A 244 -41.36 43.64 -4.83
N THR A 245 -42.44 43.51 -4.05
CA THR A 245 -43.82 43.50 -4.52
C THR A 245 -44.72 44.35 -3.64
N SER A 246 -45.80 44.84 -4.21
CA SER A 246 -46.99 45.29 -3.48
C SER A 246 -48.21 44.82 -4.28
N HIS A 247 -49.10 44.09 -3.63
CA HIS A 247 -50.26 43.45 -4.23
C HIS A 247 -51.53 43.86 -3.49
N SER A 248 -52.62 44.09 -4.23
CA SER A 248 -53.98 44.20 -3.69
C SER A 248 -54.98 43.59 -4.66
N SER A 249 -55.95 42.84 -4.14
CA SER A 249 -57.10 42.36 -4.92
C SER A 249 -58.33 43.29 -4.83
N ASP A 250 -58.20 44.45 -4.18
CA ASP A 250 -59.27 45.45 -4.06
C ASP A 250 -59.20 46.48 -5.20
N ILE A 251 -60.22 46.51 -6.05
CA ILE A 251 -60.42 47.50 -7.12
C ILE A 251 -60.34 48.97 -6.65
N ASN A 252 -60.53 49.27 -5.38
CA ASN A 252 -60.33 50.62 -4.83
C ASN A 252 -58.85 50.98 -4.62
N SER A 253 -57.98 49.98 -4.50
CA SER A 253 -56.53 50.18 -4.54
C SER A 253 -56.06 50.57 -5.95
N HIS A 254 -56.67 50.03 -7.00
CA HIS A 254 -56.23 50.18 -8.38
C HIS A 254 -56.89 51.33 -9.15
N VAL A 255 -58.19 51.56 -8.92
CA VAL A 255 -58.99 52.55 -9.67
C VAL A 255 -59.36 53.70 -8.75
N LEU A 256 -58.51 54.72 -8.75
CA LEU A 256 -58.58 55.91 -7.90
C LEU A 256 -59.55 56.94 -8.49
N ALA A 257 -60.27 57.63 -7.60
CA ALA A 257 -61.24 58.64 -7.99
C ALA A 257 -60.58 59.89 -8.58
N PRO A 258 -61.14 60.49 -9.66
CA PRO A 258 -60.77 61.83 -10.11
C PRO A 258 -60.90 62.86 -8.98
N SER A 259 -60.07 63.91 -8.98
CA SER A 259 -60.08 64.94 -7.93
C SER A 259 -61.44 65.62 -7.77
N GLN A 260 -62.20 65.76 -8.87
CA GLN A 260 -63.55 66.35 -8.91
C GLN A 260 -64.56 65.59 -8.05
N VAL A 261 -64.34 64.31 -7.74
CA VAL A 261 -65.18 63.53 -6.80
C VAL A 261 -65.10 64.12 -5.39
N TYR A 262 -63.95 64.70 -5.03
CA TYR A 262 -63.70 65.28 -3.70
C TYR A 262 -63.85 66.81 -3.68
N SER A 263 -63.35 67.52 -4.71
CA SER A 263 -63.43 68.98 -4.79
C SER A 263 -64.78 69.50 -5.27
N GLY A 264 -65.56 68.64 -5.94
CA GLY A 264 -66.69 69.06 -6.77
C GLY A 264 -66.25 69.82 -8.03
N ILE A 265 -67.25 70.20 -8.82
CA ILE A 265 -67.13 71.10 -9.96
C ILE A 265 -68.01 72.31 -9.67
N THR A 266 -67.43 73.51 -9.60
CA THR A 266 -68.18 74.76 -9.41
C THR A 266 -68.24 75.54 -10.72
N LEU A 267 -69.44 75.99 -11.08
CA LEU A 267 -69.74 76.80 -12.25
C LEU A 267 -70.50 78.05 -11.81
N ASP A 268 -70.26 79.18 -12.46
CA ASP A 268 -71.14 80.35 -12.37
C ASP A 268 -72.04 80.36 -13.63
N SER A 269 -73.35 80.50 -13.43
CA SER A 269 -74.31 80.59 -14.53
C SER A 269 -74.04 81.88 -15.32
N PRO A 270 -74.02 81.83 -16.67
CA PRO A 270 -73.82 83.03 -17.50
C PRO A 270 -75.03 83.97 -17.47
N ASN A 271 -76.16 83.53 -16.94
CA ASN A 271 -77.41 84.28 -16.87
C ASN A 271 -77.58 84.93 -15.50
N THR A 272 -77.94 86.21 -15.49
CA THR A 272 -78.42 86.90 -14.29
C THR A 272 -79.95 86.88 -14.28
N TYR A 273 -80.53 86.36 -13.20
CA TYR A 273 -81.98 86.20 -13.07
C TYR A 273 -82.53 87.40 -12.30
N SER A 274 -83.19 88.32 -13.00
CA SER A 274 -83.60 89.62 -12.43
C SER A 274 -85.12 89.76 -12.30
N SER A 275 -85.59 90.25 -11.14
CA SER A 275 -86.97 90.70 -10.91
C SER A 275 -87.01 92.22 -10.66
N SER A 276 -88.01 92.89 -11.22
CA SER A 276 -88.29 94.31 -10.97
C SER A 276 -89.14 94.57 -9.73
N THR A 277 -89.54 93.52 -9.00
CA THR A 277 -90.32 93.59 -7.76
C THR A 277 -89.48 93.15 -6.56
N SER A 278 -90.13 92.97 -5.40
CA SER A 278 -89.52 92.32 -4.23
C SER A 278 -89.56 90.79 -4.27
N ASP A 279 -90.13 90.20 -5.33
CA ASP A 279 -90.27 88.76 -5.46
C ASP A 279 -88.93 88.17 -5.91
N ARG A 280 -88.41 87.22 -5.11
CA ARG A 280 -87.15 86.54 -5.38
C ARG A 280 -87.28 85.68 -6.65
N PRO A 281 -86.44 85.88 -7.67
CA PRO A 281 -86.50 85.11 -8.92
C PRO A 281 -86.39 83.60 -8.66
N ILE A 282 -87.24 82.83 -9.32
CA ILE A 282 -87.16 81.36 -9.32
C ILE A 282 -86.18 80.95 -10.43
N VAL A 283 -85.27 80.04 -10.10
CA VAL A 283 -84.34 79.44 -11.07
C VAL A 283 -84.91 78.10 -11.50
N ASP A 284 -85.13 77.93 -12.80
CA ASP A 284 -85.57 76.65 -13.37
C ASP A 284 -84.51 75.55 -13.21
N TYR A 285 -84.95 74.28 -13.21
CA TYR A 285 -84.04 73.14 -13.11
C TYR A 285 -83.19 72.98 -14.39
N GLU A 286 -81.88 73.26 -14.28
CA GLU A 286 -80.88 72.94 -15.31
C GLU A 286 -80.27 71.55 -15.03
N ASP A 287 -80.25 70.65 -16.02
CA ASP A 287 -79.56 69.36 -15.91
C ASP A 287 -78.04 69.55 -16.06
N LEU A 288 -77.30 69.39 -14.97
CA LEU A 288 -75.86 69.59 -14.93
C LEU A 288 -75.06 68.35 -15.41
N THR A 289 -75.73 67.27 -15.86
CA THR A 289 -75.12 65.99 -16.24
C THR A 289 -74.03 66.12 -17.30
N ASN A 290 -74.22 66.98 -18.29
CA ASN A 290 -73.22 67.19 -19.35
C ASN A 290 -71.90 67.76 -18.78
N TYR A 291 -71.98 68.75 -17.88
CA TYR A 291 -70.80 69.33 -17.23
C TYR A 291 -70.06 68.30 -16.37
N ALA A 292 -70.78 67.48 -15.59
CA ALA A 292 -70.18 66.37 -14.86
C ALA A 292 -69.45 65.39 -15.79
N GLN A 293 -70.04 65.06 -16.95
CA GLN A 293 -69.46 64.13 -17.90
C GLN A 293 -68.21 64.70 -18.60
N THR A 294 -68.18 66.00 -18.92
CA THR A 294 -67.07 66.63 -19.66
C THR A 294 -65.96 67.21 -18.77
N MET A 295 -66.26 67.64 -17.54
CA MET A 295 -65.31 68.33 -16.64
C MET A 295 -64.76 67.46 -15.50
N THR A 296 -65.29 66.24 -15.32
CA THR A 296 -64.64 65.23 -14.47
C THR A 296 -63.51 64.58 -15.25
N ASP A 297 -62.31 64.47 -14.69
CA ASP A 297 -61.20 63.80 -15.36
C ASP A 297 -61.43 62.29 -15.53
N GLN A 298 -60.54 61.62 -16.27
CA GLN A 298 -60.49 60.15 -16.26
C GLN A 298 -60.03 59.65 -14.89
N ALA A 299 -60.49 58.47 -14.50
CA ALA A 299 -60.00 57.79 -13.30
C ALA A 299 -58.49 57.59 -13.39
N GLN A 300 -57.79 57.83 -12.28
CA GLN A 300 -56.38 57.48 -12.19
C GLN A 300 -56.27 56.00 -11.85
N VAL A 301 -55.49 55.26 -12.63
CA VAL A 301 -55.31 53.82 -12.49
C VAL A 301 -53.86 53.49 -12.20
N LYS A 302 -53.63 52.51 -11.33
CA LYS A 302 -52.32 51.94 -11.04
C LYS A 302 -52.35 50.41 -11.07
N ASN A 303 -51.26 49.81 -11.51
CA ASN A 303 -51.04 48.38 -11.37
C ASN A 303 -50.70 48.04 -9.90
N ASP A 304 -50.58 46.74 -9.63
CA ASP A 304 -49.68 46.26 -8.58
C ASP A 304 -48.24 46.74 -8.81
N TYR A 305 -47.39 46.64 -7.78
CA TYR A 305 -45.95 46.89 -7.92
C TYR A 305 -45.18 45.58 -7.97
N LEU A 306 -44.28 45.46 -8.95
CA LEU A 306 -43.37 44.33 -9.09
C LEU A 306 -42.01 44.83 -9.59
N LYS A 307 -40.97 44.63 -8.78
CA LYS A 307 -39.58 44.88 -9.13
C LYS A 307 -38.75 43.62 -8.94
N PHE A 308 -38.04 43.22 -9.99
CA PHE A 308 -37.14 42.07 -10.02
C PHE A 308 -35.73 42.52 -10.40
N GLY A 309 -34.78 42.35 -9.48
CA GLY A 309 -33.45 42.92 -9.56
C GLY A 309 -33.49 44.45 -9.69
N SER A 310 -32.91 44.97 -10.78
CA SER A 310 -32.95 46.39 -11.14
C SER A 310 -34.22 46.81 -11.89
N SER A 311 -34.99 45.86 -12.44
CA SER A 311 -36.07 46.13 -13.39
C SER A 311 -37.42 46.27 -12.71
N VAL A 312 -38.10 47.40 -12.93
CA VAL A 312 -39.51 47.57 -12.58
C VAL A 312 -40.35 46.96 -13.70
N VAL A 313 -41.13 45.96 -13.35
CA VAL A 313 -41.87 45.07 -14.25
C VAL A 313 -43.34 45.48 -14.27
N LEU A 314 -43.90 45.73 -13.08
CA LEU A 314 -45.13 46.48 -12.90
C LEU A 314 -44.80 47.74 -12.10
N SER A 315 -45.19 48.89 -12.64
CA SER A 315 -45.17 50.16 -11.92
C SER A 315 -46.56 50.51 -11.43
N ASP A 316 -46.64 50.87 -10.16
CA ASP A 316 -47.81 51.38 -9.45
C ASP A 316 -47.98 52.91 -9.62
N ALA A 317 -47.24 53.53 -10.54
CA ALA A 317 -47.38 54.93 -10.88
C ALA A 317 -48.79 55.20 -11.45
N ALA A 318 -49.49 56.15 -10.82
CA ALA A 318 -50.84 56.54 -11.24
C ALA A 318 -50.83 57.13 -12.66
N SER A 319 -51.84 56.75 -13.45
CA SER A 319 -51.94 57.09 -14.86
C SER A 319 -53.41 57.28 -15.28
N SER A 320 -53.64 58.08 -16.32
CA SER A 320 -55.00 58.37 -16.79
C SER A 320 -55.59 57.20 -17.57
N LYS A 321 -56.70 56.62 -17.09
CA LYS A 321 -57.52 55.56 -17.73
C LYS A 321 -56.86 54.18 -17.95
N ILE A 322 -55.60 54.11 -18.37
CA ILE A 322 -54.90 52.87 -18.72
C ILE A 322 -53.50 52.87 -18.08
N ALA A 323 -53.24 51.88 -17.24
CA ALA A 323 -51.94 51.70 -16.59
C ALA A 323 -50.88 51.13 -17.57
N PRO A 324 -49.58 51.39 -17.32
CA PRO A 324 -48.50 50.86 -18.16
C PRO A 324 -48.54 49.34 -18.24
N SER A 325 -48.32 48.78 -19.44
CA SER A 325 -48.21 47.34 -19.65
C SER A 325 -46.98 46.75 -18.94
N PRO A 326 -46.99 45.45 -18.56
CA PRO A 326 -45.89 44.85 -17.80
C PRO A 326 -44.64 44.68 -18.65
N ASN A 327 -43.48 45.05 -18.13
CA ASN A 327 -42.19 44.77 -18.77
C ASN A 327 -41.56 43.49 -18.19
N VAL A 328 -42.01 42.34 -18.68
CA VAL A 328 -41.54 41.02 -18.20
C VAL A 328 -40.17 40.58 -18.76
N SER A 329 -39.46 41.43 -19.51
CA SER A 329 -38.16 41.05 -20.13
C SER A 329 -37.09 40.57 -19.13
N SER A 330 -37.21 40.93 -17.86
CA SER A 330 -36.35 40.45 -16.77
C SER A 330 -36.92 39.27 -15.96
N LEU A 331 -38.21 38.94 -16.08
CA LEU A 331 -38.81 37.77 -15.42
C LEU A 331 -38.74 36.57 -16.34
N VAL A 332 -37.54 35.99 -16.42
CA VAL A 332 -37.26 34.77 -17.16
C VAL A 332 -36.74 33.68 -16.22
N HIS A 333 -36.82 32.43 -16.65
CA HIS A 333 -36.15 31.33 -15.93
C HIS A 333 -34.64 31.54 -15.89
N THR A 334 -34.01 31.17 -14.78
CA THR A 334 -32.56 31.22 -14.65
C THR A 334 -31.89 30.15 -15.48
N SER A 335 -30.80 30.53 -16.15
CA SER A 335 -29.81 29.60 -16.70
C SER A 335 -28.59 29.42 -15.77
N THR A 336 -28.56 30.12 -14.64
CA THR A 336 -27.42 30.09 -13.70
C THR A 336 -27.47 28.81 -12.88
N ILE A 337 -26.41 28.02 -12.97
CA ILE A 337 -26.16 26.92 -12.04
C ILE A 337 -25.29 27.45 -10.90
N ILE A 338 -25.66 27.11 -9.67
CA ILE A 338 -24.91 27.52 -8.47
C ILE A 338 -23.46 27.02 -8.53
N LEU A 339 -22.54 27.81 -7.98
CA LEU A 339 -21.16 27.38 -7.79
C LEU A 339 -21.11 26.15 -6.89
N ASP A 340 -20.21 25.20 -7.16
CA ASP A 340 -20.06 23.95 -6.41
C ASP A 340 -19.98 24.19 -4.89
N LYS A 341 -19.36 25.30 -4.45
CA LYS A 341 -19.22 25.71 -3.03
C LYS A 341 -20.51 26.22 -2.36
N ALA A 342 -21.59 26.46 -3.10
CA ALA A 342 -22.86 26.94 -2.56
C ALA A 342 -23.64 25.85 -1.80
N LEU A 343 -23.58 24.59 -2.26
CA LEU A 343 -24.07 23.42 -1.55
C LEU A 343 -22.92 22.40 -1.49
N TYR A 344 -22.06 22.55 -0.49
CA TYR A 344 -20.78 21.84 -0.40
C TYR A 344 -20.43 21.40 1.01
N THR A 345 -19.74 20.27 1.12
CA THR A 345 -19.00 19.89 2.33
C THR A 345 -17.82 18.99 1.98
N ASP A 346 -16.82 18.91 2.86
CA ASP A 346 -15.67 18.03 2.74
C ASP A 346 -15.34 17.36 4.07
N ASN A 347 -14.18 16.70 4.13
CA ASN A 347 -13.68 15.97 5.29
C ASN A 347 -14.64 14.88 5.80
N LYS A 348 -15.41 14.27 4.87
CA LYS A 348 -16.31 13.15 5.17
C LYS A 348 -15.53 11.84 5.11
N VAL A 349 -14.88 11.48 6.21
CA VAL A 349 -14.07 10.26 6.33
C VAL A 349 -14.97 9.02 6.21
N ILE A 350 -14.56 8.09 5.36
CA ILE A 350 -15.20 6.79 5.24
C ILE A 350 -14.77 5.94 6.44
N ASP A 351 -15.74 5.51 7.24
CA ASP A 351 -15.50 4.66 8.41
C ASP A 351 -14.64 3.43 8.08
N ALA A 352 -13.74 3.08 9.01
CA ALA A 352 -12.71 2.07 8.83
C ALA A 352 -13.26 0.66 8.56
N GLU A 353 -14.43 0.32 9.09
CA GLU A 353 -15.01 -1.04 9.06
C GLU A 353 -15.96 -1.27 7.87
N LYS A 354 -16.27 -0.22 7.10
CA LYS A 354 -17.20 -0.31 5.96
C LYS A 354 -16.74 -1.34 4.93
N ILE A 355 -17.73 -2.09 4.44
CA ILE A 355 -17.53 -3.24 3.56
C ILE A 355 -17.08 -2.74 2.17
N ASN A 356 -16.21 -3.49 1.49
CA ASN A 356 -15.87 -3.23 0.09
C ASN A 356 -17.11 -3.51 -0.78
N GLY A 357 -17.31 -2.73 -1.84
CA GLY A 357 -18.44 -2.91 -2.76
C GLY A 357 -18.82 -1.63 -3.48
N LEU A 358 -19.76 -1.76 -4.43
CA LEU A 358 -20.39 -0.63 -5.12
C LEU A 358 -21.71 -0.26 -4.42
N TYR A 359 -21.80 0.99 -3.97
CA TYR A 359 -22.93 1.53 -3.25
C TYR A 359 -23.62 2.64 -4.06
N PRO A 360 -24.91 2.47 -4.42
CA PRO A 360 -25.66 3.52 -5.10
C PRO A 360 -25.93 4.70 -4.17
N SER A 361 -26.14 5.87 -4.76
CA SER A 361 -26.42 7.12 -4.05
C SER A 361 -27.81 7.64 -4.39
N THR A 362 -28.41 8.39 -3.46
CA THR A 362 -29.65 9.14 -3.70
C THR A 362 -29.52 10.56 -3.14
N GLY A 363 -30.36 11.48 -3.59
CA GLY A 363 -30.38 12.82 -3.01
C GLY A 363 -31.60 13.64 -3.38
N THR A 364 -31.82 14.70 -2.62
CA THR A 364 -32.85 15.71 -2.85
C THR A 364 -32.29 17.12 -2.65
N VAL A 365 -32.84 18.09 -3.36
CA VAL A 365 -32.57 19.53 -3.17
C VAL A 365 -33.87 20.26 -2.89
N THR A 366 -33.85 21.14 -1.90
CA THR A 366 -35.01 21.89 -1.41
C THR A 366 -34.84 23.37 -1.69
N TYR A 367 -35.87 23.97 -2.29
CA TYR A 367 -36.00 25.40 -2.51
C TYR A 367 -37.06 25.99 -1.57
N SER A 368 -36.80 27.15 -0.98
CA SER A 368 -37.72 27.87 -0.09
C SER A 368 -38.35 29.08 -0.77
N LEU A 369 -39.63 29.31 -0.52
CA LEU A 369 -40.37 30.45 -1.07
C LEU A 369 -39.81 31.78 -0.54
N HIS A 370 -39.60 32.74 -1.42
CA HIS A 370 -39.16 34.08 -1.07
C HIS A 370 -40.34 34.88 -0.47
N PRO A 371 -40.17 35.65 0.62
CA PRO A 371 -41.28 36.32 1.32
C PRO A 371 -42.09 37.33 0.49
N ALA A 372 -41.50 37.90 -0.57
CA ALA A 372 -42.17 38.81 -1.50
C ALA A 372 -42.94 38.10 -2.66
N SER A 373 -43.09 36.78 -2.57
CA SER A 373 -43.97 36.00 -3.46
C SER A 373 -45.45 36.32 -3.17
N VAL A 374 -46.33 36.17 -4.15
CA VAL A 374 -47.76 36.52 -4.06
C VAL A 374 -48.59 35.28 -4.42
N ASN A 375 -49.57 34.93 -3.58
CA ASN A 375 -50.54 33.84 -3.81
C ASN A 375 -49.95 32.44 -4.12
N ALA A 376 -48.67 32.21 -3.83
CA ALA A 376 -48.00 30.93 -4.02
C ALA A 376 -48.57 29.80 -3.16
N SER A 377 -48.81 28.63 -3.77
CA SER A 377 -49.48 27.48 -3.13
C SER A 377 -48.60 26.62 -2.20
N HIS A 378 -47.27 26.74 -2.29
CA HIS A 378 -46.34 25.93 -1.52
C HIS A 378 -45.20 26.77 -0.92
N LEU A 379 -44.86 26.53 0.35
CA LEU A 379 -43.74 27.20 1.05
C LEU A 379 -42.35 26.69 0.63
N SER A 380 -42.28 25.53 0.00
CA SER A 380 -41.05 24.95 -0.55
C SER A 380 -41.33 24.01 -1.71
N LYS A 381 -40.32 23.73 -2.54
CA LYS A 381 -40.35 22.68 -3.56
C LYS A 381 -39.09 21.81 -3.46
N THR A 382 -39.24 20.51 -3.58
CA THR A 382 -38.16 19.53 -3.43
C THR A 382 -38.04 18.68 -4.68
N TYR A 383 -36.81 18.50 -5.17
CA TYR A 383 -36.52 17.77 -6.40
C TYR A 383 -35.47 16.68 -6.15
N ASN A 384 -35.62 15.53 -6.82
CA ASN A 384 -34.64 14.44 -6.77
C ASN A 384 -33.36 14.85 -7.49
N VAL A 385 -32.21 14.45 -6.94
CA VAL A 385 -30.87 14.78 -7.44
C VAL A 385 -30.20 13.53 -7.97
N GLY A 386 -29.67 13.59 -9.20
CA GLY A 386 -28.84 12.51 -9.74
C GLY A 386 -27.47 12.52 -9.08
N VAL A 387 -27.08 11.42 -8.40
CA VAL A 387 -25.83 11.33 -7.64
C VAL A 387 -25.02 10.12 -8.12
N ASN A 388 -23.70 10.27 -8.28
CA ASN A 388 -22.84 9.14 -8.64
C ASN A 388 -22.77 8.07 -7.54
N GLY A 389 -22.60 6.80 -7.93
CA GLY A 389 -22.29 5.72 -6.99
C GLY A 389 -20.87 5.82 -6.42
N VAL A 390 -20.63 5.13 -5.30
CA VAL A 390 -19.32 5.04 -4.64
C VAL A 390 -18.89 3.59 -4.54
N THR A 391 -17.69 3.29 -5.04
CA THR A 391 -17.02 2.00 -4.87
C THR A 391 -16.06 2.11 -3.68
N ILE A 392 -16.36 1.41 -2.59
CA ILE A 392 -15.43 1.25 -1.45
C ILE A 392 -14.52 0.06 -1.74
N HIS A 393 -13.21 0.23 -1.60
CA HIS A 393 -12.25 -0.87 -1.71
C HIS A 393 -10.95 -0.53 -0.98
N THR A 394 -10.71 -1.18 0.16
CA THR A 394 -9.53 -0.94 1.01
C THR A 394 -8.36 -1.83 0.55
N PRO A 395 -7.26 -1.25 0.04
CA PRO A 395 -6.17 -2.01 -0.57
C PRO A 395 -5.13 -2.46 0.45
N VAL A 396 -4.68 -3.71 0.31
CA VAL A 396 -3.53 -4.29 1.04
C VAL A 396 -2.62 -5.05 0.09
N ILE A 397 -1.34 -5.10 0.46
CA ILE A 397 -0.26 -5.73 -0.31
C ILE A 397 0.63 -6.50 0.67
N CYS A 398 1.02 -7.72 0.31
CA CYS A 398 1.91 -8.57 1.08
C CYS A 398 3.07 -9.02 0.18
N VAL A 399 4.24 -8.38 0.35
CA VAL A 399 5.50 -8.79 -0.30
C VAL A 399 6.50 -9.10 0.82
N PRO A 400 6.73 -10.37 1.16
CA PRO A 400 7.72 -10.75 2.17
C PRO A 400 9.12 -10.31 1.76
N VAL A 401 9.91 -9.90 2.74
CA VAL A 401 11.34 -9.65 2.61
C VAL A 401 12.03 -10.52 3.65
N VAL A 402 12.83 -11.48 3.19
CA VAL A 402 13.62 -12.37 4.04
C VAL A 402 15.09 -12.23 3.65
N THR A 403 15.94 -11.96 4.63
CA THR A 403 17.39 -11.82 4.43
C THR A 403 18.12 -12.81 5.33
N ALA A 404 19.01 -13.61 4.74
CA ALA A 404 19.85 -14.57 5.45
C ALA A 404 21.13 -14.82 4.64
N ASP A 405 22.25 -15.09 5.29
CA ASP A 405 23.53 -15.37 4.60
C ASP A 405 24.08 -16.79 4.85
N ASN A 406 23.27 -17.64 5.51
CA ASN A 406 23.61 -19.01 5.91
C ASN A 406 23.96 -19.96 4.76
N LYS A 407 23.68 -19.59 3.51
CA LYS A 407 24.06 -20.35 2.30
C LYS A 407 25.55 -20.72 2.31
N LYS A 408 26.41 -19.80 2.77
CA LYS A 408 27.87 -19.99 2.91
C LYS A 408 28.27 -21.12 3.86
N TRP A 409 27.36 -21.58 4.72
CA TRP A 409 27.55 -22.67 5.69
C TRP A 409 26.88 -23.98 5.27
N SER A 410 25.95 -23.96 4.31
CA SER A 410 25.17 -25.13 3.88
C SER A 410 26.04 -26.12 3.10
N GLN A 411 26.02 -27.39 3.51
CA GLN A 411 26.81 -28.50 2.94
C GLN A 411 25.99 -29.42 2.04
N LEU A 412 24.77 -28.99 1.67
CA LEU A 412 23.84 -29.78 0.87
C LEU A 412 24.43 -30.17 -0.49
N ILE A 413 24.30 -31.45 -0.84
CA ILE A 413 24.68 -31.99 -2.15
C ILE A 413 23.67 -31.56 -3.23
N SER A 414 22.39 -31.54 -2.87
CA SER A 414 21.28 -31.10 -3.72
C SER A 414 20.38 -30.15 -2.92
N PRO A 415 20.74 -28.87 -2.82
CA PRO A 415 19.89 -27.85 -2.22
C PRO A 415 18.68 -27.55 -3.12
N SER A 416 17.61 -27.07 -2.50
CA SER A 416 16.36 -26.68 -3.16
C SER A 416 16.49 -25.29 -3.79
N GLU A 417 15.98 -25.14 -5.01
CA GLU A 417 15.94 -23.85 -5.70
C GLU A 417 15.04 -22.85 -4.95
N ASP A 418 15.43 -21.58 -4.96
CA ASP A 418 14.76 -20.43 -4.33
C ASP A 418 14.42 -20.57 -2.82
N ALA A 419 14.96 -21.58 -2.14
CA ALA A 419 14.77 -21.78 -0.70
C ALA A 419 15.83 -21.03 0.13
N VAL A 420 15.37 -20.23 1.10
CA VAL A 420 16.21 -19.59 2.12
C VAL A 420 16.90 -20.66 2.94
N GLN A 421 18.23 -20.74 2.82
CA GLN A 421 19.03 -21.77 3.48
C GLN A 421 19.17 -21.45 4.98
N ILE A 422 19.08 -22.47 5.83
CA ILE A 422 19.28 -22.41 7.28
C ILE A 422 20.17 -23.59 7.69
N VAL A 423 21.18 -23.36 8.53
CA VAL A 423 22.11 -24.41 8.98
C VAL A 423 22.09 -24.53 10.49
N LEU A 424 21.59 -25.65 10.99
CA LEU A 424 21.49 -25.91 12.43
C LEU A 424 22.88 -25.94 13.07
N ASP A 425 23.11 -25.10 14.07
CA ASP A 425 24.39 -24.95 14.77
C ASP A 425 24.15 -24.30 16.16
N PRO A 426 24.97 -24.58 17.20
CA PRO A 426 24.89 -23.86 18.48
C PRO A 426 25.17 -22.35 18.40
N ASP A 427 25.92 -21.91 17.39
CA ASP A 427 26.10 -20.50 17.04
C ASP A 427 24.90 -20.04 16.20
N ASN A 428 24.15 -19.05 16.69
CA ASN A 428 22.92 -18.60 16.04
C ASN A 428 23.19 -17.79 14.75
N THR A 429 24.42 -17.32 14.52
CA THR A 429 24.82 -16.61 13.28
C THR A 429 24.96 -17.52 12.03
N LEU A 430 24.53 -18.78 12.17
CA LEU A 430 24.44 -19.79 11.10
C LEU A 430 23.00 -20.25 10.82
N ASN A 431 22.05 -19.85 11.68
CA ASN A 431 20.63 -20.20 11.61
C ASN A 431 19.71 -19.00 11.85
N ASP A 432 20.23 -17.78 11.74
CA ASP A 432 19.45 -16.56 11.83
C ASP A 432 18.98 -16.04 10.47
N PHE A 433 17.88 -15.28 10.49
CA PHE A 433 17.31 -14.62 9.34
C PHE A 433 16.44 -13.44 9.76
N ASP A 434 16.52 -12.36 8.99
CA ASP A 434 15.67 -11.17 9.15
C ASP A 434 14.40 -11.29 8.32
N VAL A 435 13.27 -10.88 8.87
CA VAL A 435 11.94 -10.94 8.24
C VAL A 435 11.20 -9.62 8.37
N SER A 436 10.65 -9.12 7.26
CA SER A 436 9.63 -8.08 7.23
C SER A 436 8.62 -8.29 6.09
N ILE A 437 7.60 -7.43 6.00
CA ILE A 437 6.67 -7.39 4.87
C ILE A 437 6.68 -5.97 4.29
N SER A 438 7.06 -5.86 3.02
CA SER A 438 6.82 -4.66 2.23
C SER A 438 5.36 -4.61 1.78
N ASN A 439 4.70 -3.49 2.07
CA ASN A 439 3.38 -3.17 1.54
C ASN A 439 3.48 -2.26 0.30
N THR A 440 4.67 -2.15 -0.32
CA THR A 440 4.94 -1.27 -1.47
C THR A 440 4.98 -2.05 -2.78
N LEU A 441 3.93 -1.93 -3.59
CA LEU A 441 3.82 -2.48 -4.95
C LEU A 441 2.72 -1.73 -5.71
N LYS A 442 2.56 -1.96 -7.02
CA LYS A 442 1.41 -1.49 -7.80
C LYS A 442 0.14 -2.30 -7.50
N HIS A 443 -0.88 -1.66 -6.92
CA HIS A 443 -2.18 -2.31 -6.69
C HIS A 443 -3.00 -2.43 -7.98
N SER A 444 -3.37 -1.33 -8.63
CA SER A 444 -4.10 -1.31 -9.91
C SER A 444 -3.78 -0.06 -10.76
N ASN A 445 -4.56 0.20 -11.82
CA ASN A 445 -4.47 1.43 -12.64
C ASN A 445 -5.41 2.55 -12.14
N ARG A 446 -6.14 2.34 -11.03
CA ARG A 446 -7.06 3.33 -10.46
C ARG A 446 -6.29 4.44 -9.75
N LEU A 447 -6.81 5.68 -9.81
CA LEU A 447 -6.26 6.80 -9.05
C LEU A 447 -6.27 6.46 -7.55
N GLY A 448 -5.13 6.68 -6.86
CA GLY A 448 -4.92 6.30 -5.46
C GLY A 448 -4.39 4.87 -5.25
N TYR A 449 -4.51 3.99 -6.25
CA TYR A 449 -4.10 2.57 -6.20
C TYR A 449 -2.86 2.25 -7.06
N LEU A 450 -2.05 3.25 -7.41
CA LEU A 450 -0.81 3.05 -8.18
C LEU A 450 0.30 2.43 -7.30
N SER A 451 1.56 2.47 -7.75
CA SER A 451 2.71 2.01 -6.95
C SER A 451 2.95 2.92 -5.74
N ARG A 452 2.70 2.43 -4.52
CA ARG A 452 2.98 3.13 -3.25
C ARG A 452 2.98 2.17 -2.07
N ASP A 453 3.40 2.65 -0.89
CA ASP A 453 3.25 1.96 0.40
C ASP A 453 1.78 1.96 0.84
N PHE A 454 1.12 0.80 0.81
CA PHE A 454 -0.28 0.64 1.24
C PHE A 454 -0.46 0.41 2.73
N SER A 455 0.60 0.45 3.54
CA SER A 455 0.48 0.57 4.99
C SER A 455 0.08 1.99 5.45
N ARG A 456 -0.05 2.95 4.53
CA ARG A 456 -0.23 4.39 4.82
C ARG A 456 -1.35 5.00 3.99
N SER A 457 -2.26 5.74 4.64
CA SER A 457 -3.29 6.55 3.94
C SER A 457 -2.69 7.81 3.28
N PHE A 458 -3.49 8.50 2.48
CA PHE A 458 -3.14 9.82 1.94
C PHE A 458 -3.47 10.96 2.91
N ILE A 459 -4.57 10.86 3.69
CA ILE A 459 -4.92 11.92 4.66
C ILE A 459 -3.95 12.02 5.84
N ASN A 460 -3.40 10.90 6.31
CA ASN A 460 -2.48 10.86 7.45
C ASN A 460 -1.57 9.61 7.37
N PRO A 461 -0.48 9.66 6.58
CA PRO A 461 0.39 8.51 6.31
C PRO A 461 1.22 8.03 7.51
N GLU A 462 1.23 8.76 8.63
CA GLU A 462 1.96 8.38 9.84
C GLU A 462 1.07 7.55 10.78
N PHE A 463 -0.16 8.00 11.01
CA PHE A 463 -1.04 7.42 12.02
C PHE A 463 -2.17 6.54 11.43
N ILE A 464 -2.60 6.77 10.19
CA ILE A 464 -3.70 6.04 9.56
C ILE A 464 -3.18 5.05 8.50
N SER A 465 -3.72 3.83 8.57
CA SER A 465 -3.28 2.64 7.82
C SER A 465 -4.48 1.93 7.22
N TYR A 466 -4.35 1.42 5.99
CA TYR A 466 -5.34 0.53 5.38
C TYR A 466 -5.26 -0.91 5.92
N ILE A 467 -4.14 -1.25 6.57
CA ILE A 467 -3.93 -2.53 7.25
C ILE A 467 -4.48 -2.41 8.68
N ALA A 468 -5.25 -3.41 9.11
CA ALA A 468 -5.79 -3.55 10.45
C ALA A 468 -4.71 -3.45 11.53
N ARG A 469 -5.09 -3.12 12.77
CA ARG A 469 -4.17 -3.15 13.92
C ARG A 469 -4.54 -4.25 14.91
N GLN A 470 -3.53 -4.78 15.59
CA GLN A 470 -3.63 -5.62 16.79
C GLN A 470 -2.65 -5.03 17.81
N GLU A 471 -3.11 -4.75 19.03
CA GLU A 471 -2.29 -4.16 20.11
C GLU A 471 -1.53 -2.88 19.67
N GLY A 472 -2.14 -2.08 18.79
CA GLY A 472 -1.55 -0.86 18.22
C GLY A 472 -0.64 -1.08 17.01
N VAL A 473 -0.13 -2.30 16.78
CA VAL A 473 0.76 -2.65 15.66
C VAL A 473 -0.06 -3.07 14.43
N ILE A 474 0.40 -2.78 13.20
CA ILE A 474 -0.33 -3.20 11.99
C ILE A 474 -0.21 -4.70 11.73
N ARG A 475 -1.27 -5.33 11.24
CA ARG A 475 -1.38 -6.77 10.98
C ARG A 475 -0.75 -7.19 9.65
N ASN A 476 0.54 -6.89 9.53
CA ASN A 476 1.49 -7.66 8.73
C ASN A 476 1.92 -8.84 9.59
N GLU A 477 1.72 -10.07 9.12
CA GLU A 477 1.91 -11.26 9.93
C GLU A 477 2.66 -12.36 9.18
N VAL A 478 3.50 -13.09 9.90
CA VAL A 478 4.18 -14.30 9.41
C VAL A 478 3.80 -15.50 10.28
N LYS A 479 3.70 -16.67 9.66
CA LYS A 479 3.55 -17.96 10.32
C LYS A 479 4.64 -18.90 9.80
N LEU A 480 5.64 -19.13 10.64
CA LEU A 480 6.74 -20.05 10.36
C LEU A 480 6.30 -21.49 10.65
N PRO A 481 6.61 -22.46 9.78
CA PRO A 481 6.20 -23.86 9.92
C PRO A 481 7.19 -24.68 10.77
N PHE A 482 8.19 -24.02 11.34
CA PHE A 482 9.16 -24.56 12.30
C PHE A 482 9.26 -23.61 13.50
N ASP A 483 9.80 -24.14 14.60
CA ASP A 483 10.03 -23.38 15.83
C ASP A 483 11.13 -22.34 15.62
N VAL A 484 11.02 -21.19 16.29
CA VAL A 484 12.06 -20.14 16.27
C VAL A 484 12.19 -19.45 17.61
N TYR A 485 13.37 -18.87 17.82
CA TYR A 485 13.61 -17.81 18.78
C TYR A 485 13.53 -16.45 18.08
N LEU A 486 12.85 -15.49 18.70
CA LEU A 486 12.82 -14.09 18.27
C LEU A 486 13.80 -13.29 19.13
N ASP A 487 14.78 -12.66 18.49
CA ASP A 487 15.69 -11.69 19.10
C ASP A 487 14.92 -10.38 19.30
N ILE A 488 14.61 -10.05 20.56
CA ILE A 488 13.67 -8.96 20.90
C ILE A 488 14.31 -7.59 20.68
N TYR A 489 15.64 -7.49 20.84
CA TYR A 489 16.36 -6.22 20.86
C TYR A 489 17.38 -6.07 19.71
N HIS A 490 17.49 -7.07 18.84
CA HIS A 490 18.55 -7.20 17.83
C HIS A 490 19.96 -7.13 18.46
N ASP A 491 20.10 -7.68 19.67
CA ASP A 491 21.33 -7.63 20.48
C ASP A 491 22.13 -8.95 20.45
N ASN A 492 21.61 -9.98 19.78
CA ASN A 492 22.13 -11.35 19.75
C ASN A 492 22.13 -12.07 21.11
N ASN A 493 21.41 -11.59 22.12
CA ASN A 493 21.44 -12.14 23.48
C ASN A 493 20.34 -13.19 23.73
N LYS A 494 20.72 -14.46 23.52
CA LYS A 494 19.90 -15.66 23.74
C LYS A 494 19.17 -15.74 25.10
N GLU A 495 19.65 -15.04 26.15
CA GLU A 495 18.98 -15.02 27.46
C GLU A 495 17.64 -14.27 27.45
N ASN A 496 17.44 -13.33 26.51
CA ASN A 496 16.21 -12.56 26.37
C ASN A 496 15.31 -13.02 25.20
N ASP A 497 15.82 -13.88 24.32
CA ASP A 497 15.13 -14.41 23.14
C ASP A 497 13.76 -15.04 23.48
N LYS A 498 12.72 -14.67 22.72
CA LYS A 498 11.36 -15.19 22.91
C LYS A 498 11.10 -16.41 22.03
N PHE A 499 10.74 -17.54 22.65
CA PHE A 499 10.33 -18.74 21.93
C PHE A 499 8.95 -18.57 21.26
N ILE A 500 8.89 -18.89 19.95
CA ILE A 500 7.67 -18.93 19.14
C ILE A 500 7.56 -20.33 18.51
N ARG A 501 6.46 -21.00 18.82
CA ARG A 501 6.13 -22.34 18.36
C ARG A 501 5.70 -22.33 16.89
N ALA A 502 6.14 -23.32 16.11
CA ALA A 502 5.70 -23.54 14.73
C ALA A 502 4.19 -23.45 14.55
N GLY A 503 3.74 -22.84 13.45
CA GLY A 503 2.32 -22.66 13.13
C GLY A 503 1.64 -21.49 13.82
N THR A 504 2.35 -20.74 14.67
CA THR A 504 1.84 -19.51 15.31
C THR A 504 1.97 -18.31 14.38
N TRP A 505 0.91 -17.49 14.27
CA TRP A 505 0.99 -16.18 13.62
C TRP A 505 1.69 -15.16 14.53
N PHE A 506 2.73 -14.50 14.03
CA PHE A 506 3.44 -13.40 14.68
C PHE A 506 3.23 -12.09 13.91
N VAL A 507 3.01 -10.98 14.62
CA VAL A 507 2.73 -9.65 14.03
C VAL A 507 4.04 -8.89 13.87
N LEU A 508 4.43 -8.62 12.62
CA LEU A 508 5.67 -7.93 12.23
C LEU A 508 5.53 -6.40 12.16
N GLY A 509 4.31 -5.85 12.14
CA GLY A 509 4.13 -4.40 12.04
C GLY A 509 4.72 -3.81 10.75
N ARG A 510 5.56 -2.77 10.88
CA ARG A 510 6.38 -2.24 9.76
C ARG A 510 7.86 -2.53 9.94
N ASP A 511 8.20 -3.28 10.98
CA ASP A 511 9.55 -3.45 11.46
C ASP A 511 10.17 -4.70 10.81
N THR A 512 11.48 -4.85 10.98
CA THR A 512 12.20 -6.06 10.57
C THR A 512 12.62 -6.77 11.83
N PHE A 513 12.34 -8.07 11.92
CA PHE A 513 12.61 -8.89 13.10
C PHE A 513 13.60 -10.00 12.77
N ARG A 514 14.55 -10.23 13.67
CA ARG A 514 15.56 -11.29 13.56
C ARG A 514 15.08 -12.56 14.27
N PHE A 515 15.08 -13.67 13.55
CA PHE A 515 14.69 -14.98 14.07
C PHE A 515 15.87 -15.94 14.00
N CYS A 516 16.02 -16.82 14.99
CA CYS A 516 17.03 -17.88 15.03
C CYS A 516 16.35 -19.27 15.09
N VAL A 517 16.85 -20.26 14.35
CA VAL A 517 16.26 -21.61 14.30
C VAL A 517 16.96 -22.56 15.28
N PRO A 518 16.26 -23.09 16.31
CA PRO A 518 16.87 -23.98 17.29
C PRO A 518 17.15 -25.38 16.72
N MET A 519 18.21 -26.04 17.21
CA MET A 519 18.72 -27.30 16.65
C MET A 519 17.77 -28.50 16.70
N TRP A 520 16.63 -28.41 17.40
CA TRP A 520 15.62 -29.48 17.40
C TRP A 520 14.62 -29.43 16.24
N VAL A 521 14.62 -28.33 15.48
CA VAL A 521 13.89 -28.27 14.21
C VAL A 521 14.40 -29.39 13.30
N GLN A 522 13.48 -30.09 12.67
CA GLN A 522 13.80 -31.22 11.79
C GLN A 522 14.41 -30.71 10.47
N GLU A 523 15.20 -31.54 9.80
CA GLU A 523 15.81 -31.17 8.52
C GLU A 523 14.79 -31.37 7.39
N GLY A 524 14.68 -30.39 6.49
CA GLY A 524 13.70 -30.44 5.41
C GLY A 524 13.43 -29.11 4.74
N VAL A 525 12.50 -29.13 3.78
CA VAL A 525 12.00 -27.95 3.08
C VAL A 525 10.66 -27.54 3.70
N TYR A 526 10.50 -26.24 3.91
CA TYR A 526 9.46 -25.63 4.73
C TYR A 526 8.87 -24.42 4.02
N THR A 527 7.54 -24.30 3.95
CA THR A 527 6.88 -23.12 3.37
C THR A 527 6.29 -22.25 4.47
N ALA A 528 6.85 -21.05 4.66
CA ALA A 528 6.31 -20.05 5.55
C ALA A 528 5.17 -19.27 4.89
N GLU A 529 4.15 -18.93 5.67
CA GLU A 529 2.98 -18.17 5.22
C GLU A 529 3.05 -16.74 5.73
N PHE A 530 2.69 -15.79 4.89
CA PHE A 530 2.67 -14.36 5.18
C PHE A 530 1.30 -13.78 4.83
N ARG A 531 0.87 -12.75 5.57
CA ARG A 531 -0.34 -12.00 5.22
C ARG A 531 -0.33 -10.55 5.68
N SER A 532 -1.11 -9.73 4.97
CA SER A 532 -1.44 -8.35 5.33
C SER A 532 -2.97 -8.19 5.28
N ILE A 533 -3.58 -7.82 6.40
CA ILE A 533 -5.04 -7.83 6.58
C ILE A 533 -5.60 -6.41 6.49
N ALA A 534 -6.57 -6.15 5.61
CA ALA A 534 -7.22 -4.85 5.49
C ALA A 534 -7.96 -4.46 6.78
N VAL A 535 -8.08 -3.16 7.07
CA VAL A 535 -8.71 -2.65 8.30
C VAL A 535 -10.19 -3.01 8.41
N ASN A 536 -10.91 -3.10 7.28
CA ASN A 536 -12.26 -3.65 7.17
C ASN A 536 -12.29 -5.19 6.97
N GLY A 537 -11.15 -5.88 7.12
CA GLY A 537 -10.97 -7.31 6.82
C GLY A 537 -10.82 -8.24 8.03
N THR A 538 -10.86 -7.70 9.26
CA THR A 538 -10.55 -8.44 10.50
C THR A 538 -11.42 -9.68 10.75
N ASN A 539 -12.68 -9.65 10.31
CA ASN A 539 -13.64 -10.76 10.36
C ASN A 539 -13.77 -11.54 9.03
N ARG A 540 -12.88 -11.31 8.06
CA ARG A 540 -12.91 -11.86 6.69
C ARG A 540 -11.58 -12.53 6.32
N LEU A 541 -10.94 -13.19 7.28
CA LEU A 541 -9.57 -13.73 7.12
C LEU A 541 -9.44 -14.84 6.07
N ASN A 542 -10.55 -15.42 5.60
CA ASN A 542 -10.63 -16.40 4.51
C ASN A 542 -10.81 -15.78 3.11
N LYS A 543 -10.96 -14.44 3.01
CA LYS A 543 -11.08 -13.71 1.75
C LYS A 543 -9.69 -13.25 1.28
N THR A 544 -8.91 -14.20 0.80
CA THR A 544 -7.47 -14.06 0.53
C THR A 544 -7.15 -13.98 -0.96
N GLU A 545 -6.15 -13.17 -1.31
CA GLU A 545 -5.56 -13.13 -2.65
C GLU A 545 -4.04 -13.02 -2.57
N VAL A 546 -3.33 -13.66 -3.50
CA VAL A 546 -1.85 -13.69 -3.48
C VAL A 546 -1.30 -12.31 -3.85
N THR A 547 -0.30 -11.86 -3.09
CA THR A 547 0.44 -10.58 -3.19
C THR A 547 -0.38 -9.32 -2.91
N LYS A 548 -1.65 -9.23 -3.29
CA LYS A 548 -2.54 -8.07 -3.08
C LYS A 548 -4.01 -8.47 -3.25
N ASN A 549 -4.92 -7.75 -2.60
CA ASN A 549 -6.36 -7.91 -2.87
C ASN A 549 -6.79 -7.07 -4.10
N ALA A 550 -6.54 -7.55 -5.32
CA ALA A 550 -7.00 -6.84 -6.51
C ALA A 550 -8.52 -7.00 -6.74
N ASP A 551 -9.08 -8.15 -6.37
CA ASP A 551 -10.52 -8.38 -6.29
C ASP A 551 -11.13 -7.57 -5.13
N ILE A 552 -12.32 -7.02 -5.37
CA ILE A 552 -13.07 -6.23 -4.39
C ILE A 552 -13.57 -7.07 -3.21
N ASP A 553 -13.85 -8.36 -3.46
CA ASP A 553 -14.33 -9.32 -2.46
C ASP A 553 -13.21 -9.83 -1.52
N ASN A 554 -11.95 -9.53 -1.82
CA ASN A 554 -10.78 -9.94 -1.05
C ASN A 554 -10.30 -8.85 -0.08
N TYR A 555 -9.84 -9.29 1.08
CA TYR A 555 -9.51 -8.46 2.25
C TYR A 555 -8.12 -8.74 2.83
N VAL A 556 -7.49 -9.84 2.42
CA VAL A 556 -6.19 -10.27 2.93
C VAL A 556 -5.28 -10.53 1.73
N ALA A 557 -4.16 -9.82 1.68
CA ALA A 557 -3.08 -10.16 0.76
C ALA A 557 -2.22 -11.25 1.41
N THR A 558 -1.89 -12.33 0.69
CA THR A 558 -1.07 -13.44 1.20
C THR A 558 0.17 -13.69 0.35
N ALA A 559 1.20 -14.29 0.94
CA ALA A 559 2.40 -14.72 0.23
C ALA A 559 3.05 -15.91 0.94
N THR A 560 4.00 -16.56 0.28
CA THR A 560 4.79 -17.65 0.86
C THR A 560 6.27 -17.50 0.56
N VAL A 561 7.13 -18.05 1.41
CA VAL A 561 8.59 -18.14 1.21
C VAL A 561 9.03 -19.55 1.62
N ASN A 562 9.86 -20.18 0.80
CA ASN A 562 10.45 -21.48 1.12
C ASN A 562 11.75 -21.31 1.90
N PHE A 563 11.93 -22.15 2.91
CA PHE A 563 13.14 -22.32 3.70
C PHE A 563 13.63 -23.76 3.55
N GLU A 564 14.94 -23.99 3.57
CA GLU A 564 15.52 -25.31 3.68
C GLU A 564 16.44 -25.37 4.90
N VAL A 565 16.05 -26.20 5.88
CA VAL A 565 16.80 -26.46 7.10
C VAL A 565 17.69 -27.68 6.88
N SER A 566 18.98 -27.53 7.17
CA SER A 566 19.99 -28.58 7.04
C SER A 566 20.87 -28.68 8.28
N GLY A 567 21.33 -29.90 8.53
CA GLY A 567 22.38 -30.18 9.51
C GLY A 567 23.78 -29.89 8.95
N ARG A 568 24.80 -30.31 9.69
CA ARG A 568 26.20 -29.98 9.42
C ARG A 568 27.13 -31.17 9.69
N ILE A 569 28.28 -31.23 9.01
CA ILE A 569 29.35 -32.21 9.23
C ILE A 569 30.73 -31.53 9.18
N TYR A 570 31.49 -31.59 10.27
CA TYR A 570 32.75 -30.85 10.45
C TYR A 570 33.72 -31.58 11.40
N GLY A 571 34.88 -30.99 11.65
CA GLY A 571 35.77 -31.37 12.74
C GLY A 571 36.47 -32.71 12.55
N LEU A 572 36.76 -33.13 11.31
CA LEU A 572 37.54 -34.33 11.05
C LEU A 572 38.95 -34.20 11.65
N LYS A 573 39.30 -35.12 12.55
CA LYS A 573 40.64 -35.19 13.18
C LYS A 573 41.09 -36.61 13.39
N ILE A 574 42.38 -36.90 13.17
CA ILE A 574 43.05 -38.10 13.68
C ILE A 574 43.44 -37.85 15.13
N TYR A 575 43.06 -38.76 16.03
CA TYR A 575 43.31 -38.69 17.47
C TYR A 575 44.16 -39.85 18.01
N ASP A 576 44.55 -40.80 17.15
CA ASP A 576 45.52 -41.86 17.47
C ASP A 576 46.16 -42.48 16.21
N VAL A 577 47.40 -42.95 16.34
CA VAL A 577 48.14 -43.73 15.35
C VAL A 577 48.72 -44.94 16.07
N TYR A 578 48.32 -46.15 15.68
CA TYR A 578 48.65 -47.40 16.37
C TYR A 578 50.00 -48.00 15.96
N ASP A 579 51.03 -47.14 15.79
CA ASP A 579 52.44 -47.53 15.64
C ASP A 579 53.15 -47.38 16.99
N TYR A 580 52.96 -48.38 17.85
CA TYR A 580 53.43 -48.37 19.23
C TYR A 580 54.73 -49.17 19.37
N PRO A 581 55.67 -48.73 20.25
CA PRO A 581 55.53 -47.63 21.21
C PRO A 581 55.81 -46.23 20.62
N LYS A 582 56.19 -46.10 19.33
CA LYS A 582 56.67 -44.84 18.73
C LYS A 582 55.72 -43.67 18.95
N TRP A 583 54.43 -43.88 18.71
CA TRP A 583 53.36 -42.88 18.83
C TRP A 583 52.58 -42.91 20.15
N GLU A 584 52.85 -43.88 21.04
CA GLU A 584 52.01 -44.13 22.22
C GLU A 584 51.95 -42.88 23.14
N ASN A 585 53.10 -42.29 23.45
CA ASN A 585 53.19 -41.10 24.29
C ASN A 585 52.71 -39.80 23.63
N VAL A 586 52.34 -39.81 22.35
CA VAL A 586 51.73 -38.67 21.63
C VAL A 586 50.24 -38.56 21.99
N PHE A 587 49.56 -39.69 22.14
CA PHE A 587 48.10 -39.75 22.30
C PHE A 587 47.65 -40.29 23.67
N ARG A 588 48.39 -41.25 24.26
CA ARG A 588 48.01 -41.95 25.50
C ARG A 588 48.54 -41.27 26.75
N VAL A 589 47.79 -41.36 27.85
CA VAL A 589 48.28 -41.06 29.21
C VAL A 589 49.20 -42.21 29.66
N ASP A 590 50.37 -41.90 30.24
CA ASP A 590 51.42 -42.87 30.58
C ASP A 590 50.88 -44.13 31.28
N LYS A 591 51.30 -45.31 30.79
CA LYS A 591 50.90 -46.65 31.28
C LYS A 591 49.38 -46.90 31.31
N THR A 592 48.60 -46.17 30.52
CA THR A 592 47.15 -46.40 30.39
C THR A 592 46.69 -46.40 28.94
N MET A 593 45.52 -46.97 28.69
CA MET A 593 44.83 -46.85 27.41
C MET A 593 43.99 -45.56 27.28
N LEU A 594 44.07 -44.60 28.21
CA LEU A 594 43.32 -43.33 28.15
C LEU A 594 43.92 -42.40 27.09
N PHE A 595 43.10 -41.61 26.40
CA PHE A 595 43.56 -40.60 25.45
C PHE A 595 43.64 -39.22 26.10
N LYS A 596 44.82 -38.60 26.04
CA LYS A 596 45.08 -37.25 26.59
C LYS A 596 44.04 -36.21 26.15
N LEU A 597 43.58 -36.31 24.90
CA LEU A 597 42.58 -35.42 24.30
C LEU A 597 41.24 -35.40 25.06
N PHE A 598 40.87 -36.51 25.72
CA PHE A 598 39.61 -36.65 26.43
C PHE A 598 39.76 -36.53 27.96
N GLU A 599 40.98 -36.67 28.49
CA GLU A 599 41.30 -36.55 29.92
C GLU A 599 41.77 -35.14 30.34
N GLY A 600 41.44 -34.10 29.56
CA GLY A 600 41.70 -32.70 29.92
C GLY A 600 43.17 -32.25 29.82
N ALA A 601 44.03 -32.98 29.10
CA ALA A 601 45.41 -32.56 28.86
C ALA A 601 45.48 -31.26 28.03
N GLY A 602 46.52 -30.45 28.25
CA GLY A 602 46.75 -29.22 27.49
C GLY A 602 46.99 -29.48 26.00
N ASP A 603 46.62 -28.52 25.14
CA ASP A 603 46.78 -28.65 23.69
C ASP A 603 48.26 -28.50 23.26
N GLY A 604 48.85 -29.60 22.81
CA GLY A 604 50.21 -29.68 22.31
C GLY A 604 50.36 -29.21 20.86
N THR A 605 49.27 -29.18 20.09
CA THR A 605 49.29 -28.83 18.66
C THR A 605 49.63 -27.35 18.42
N LYS A 606 49.53 -26.52 19.46
CA LYS A 606 49.85 -25.09 19.43
C LYS A 606 51.29 -24.78 19.87
N ARG A 607 52.13 -25.81 20.02
CA ARG A 607 53.49 -25.72 20.60
C ARG A 607 54.54 -26.29 19.66
N THR A 608 55.69 -25.63 19.60
CA THR A 608 56.83 -26.04 18.76
C THR A 608 57.58 -27.25 19.32
N GLY A 609 57.70 -27.35 20.64
CA GLY A 609 58.33 -28.48 21.34
C GLY A 609 57.35 -29.60 21.72
N PHE A 610 57.88 -30.81 21.84
CA PHE A 610 57.14 -31.95 22.38
C PHE A 610 57.05 -31.89 23.92
N ASN A 611 55.87 -32.18 24.47
CA ASN A 611 55.67 -32.45 25.88
C ASN A 611 54.73 -33.66 26.03
N ASP A 612 55.17 -34.69 26.74
CA ASP A 612 54.47 -35.97 26.90
C ASP A 612 53.30 -35.93 27.90
N GLN A 613 52.96 -34.77 28.45
CA GLN A 613 51.73 -34.52 29.21
C GLN A 613 50.64 -33.85 28.36
N TYR A 614 50.94 -33.40 27.14
CA TYR A 614 50.02 -32.64 26.29
C TYR A 614 49.34 -33.53 25.23
N ALA A 615 48.09 -33.20 24.90
CA ALA A 615 47.35 -33.87 23.83
C ALA A 615 47.80 -33.37 22.45
N TYR A 616 48.09 -34.30 21.54
CA TYR A 616 48.29 -34.03 20.12
C TYR A 616 47.20 -34.71 19.30
N TYR A 617 46.77 -34.05 18.24
CA TYR A 617 45.77 -34.52 17.28
C TYR A 617 46.03 -33.84 15.94
N TYR A 618 45.44 -34.35 14.85
CA TYR A 618 45.68 -33.86 13.49
C TYR A 618 44.36 -33.49 12.83
N SER A 619 44.05 -32.19 12.77
CA SER A 619 42.84 -31.63 12.13
C SER A 619 42.99 -31.43 10.63
N VAL A 620 41.90 -31.29 9.88
CA VAL A 620 41.91 -30.95 8.44
C VAL A 620 42.83 -29.76 8.11
N GLY A 621 42.82 -28.72 8.95
CA GLY A 621 43.66 -27.54 8.81
C GLY A 621 43.87 -26.80 10.13
N THR A 622 44.27 -25.53 10.05
CA THR A 622 44.59 -24.67 11.21
C THR A 622 43.42 -23.83 11.70
N LYS A 623 42.21 -24.03 11.16
CA LYS A 623 41.00 -23.30 11.53
C LYS A 623 39.95 -24.22 12.16
N ASP A 624 39.08 -23.63 12.97
CA ASP A 624 37.90 -24.27 13.52
C ASP A 624 36.78 -24.40 12.47
N GLN A 625 35.64 -24.98 12.89
CA GLN A 625 34.48 -25.13 12.03
C GLN A 625 33.87 -23.79 11.57
N TYR A 626 34.20 -22.66 12.20
CA TYR A 626 33.74 -21.32 11.80
C TYR A 626 34.79 -20.56 10.97
N GLY A 627 35.91 -21.20 10.63
CA GLY A 627 37.00 -20.60 9.85
C GLY A 627 37.90 -19.65 10.64
N LYS A 628 37.81 -19.67 11.98
CA LYS A 628 38.68 -18.90 12.90
C LYS A 628 39.96 -19.70 13.16
N ASP A 629 41.12 -19.04 13.16
CA ASP A 629 42.40 -19.72 13.36
C ASP A 629 42.53 -20.24 14.80
N THR A 630 42.97 -21.50 14.96
CA THR A 630 43.06 -22.16 16.27
C THR A 630 44.42 -21.97 16.94
N GLY A 631 45.43 -21.48 16.23
CA GLY A 631 46.84 -21.52 16.62
C GLY A 631 47.50 -22.89 16.45
N THR A 632 46.83 -23.87 15.83
CA THR A 632 47.41 -25.20 15.53
C THR A 632 48.52 -25.06 14.49
N LEU A 633 49.70 -25.61 14.78
CA LEU A 633 50.82 -25.61 13.82
C LEU A 633 50.54 -26.55 12.65
N SER A 634 50.89 -26.14 11.43
CA SER A 634 50.59 -26.88 10.18
C SER A 634 51.12 -28.32 10.14
N ARG A 635 52.17 -28.67 10.89
CA ARG A 635 52.68 -30.05 11.04
C ARG A 635 51.66 -30.99 11.71
N PHE A 636 50.78 -30.44 12.55
CA PHE A 636 49.70 -31.14 13.27
C PHE A 636 48.35 -31.00 12.56
N THR A 637 48.38 -31.01 11.22
CA THR A 637 47.18 -31.08 10.39
C THR A 637 47.24 -32.32 9.49
N LEU A 638 46.15 -32.66 8.83
CA LEU A 638 46.06 -33.67 7.79
C LEU A 638 46.59 -33.14 6.44
N PRO A 639 47.08 -34.00 5.54
CA PRO A 639 47.51 -35.37 5.78
C PRO A 639 48.79 -35.46 6.64
N LEU A 640 49.02 -36.61 7.28
CA LEU A 640 50.28 -36.88 7.99
C LEU A 640 51.41 -37.17 6.99
N ILE A 641 52.56 -36.54 7.20
CA ILE A 641 53.82 -36.78 6.46
C ILE A 641 55.00 -36.82 7.45
N ASN A 642 56.18 -37.33 7.05
CA ASN A 642 57.34 -37.36 7.93
C ASN A 642 57.68 -35.95 8.43
N GLY A 643 57.63 -35.75 9.75
CA GLY A 643 57.72 -34.42 10.38
C GLY A 643 56.44 -34.05 11.14
N SER A 644 55.33 -34.75 10.91
CA SER A 644 54.10 -34.61 11.67
C SER A 644 54.27 -35.03 13.13
N HIS A 645 54.99 -36.12 13.43
CA HIS A 645 55.17 -36.61 14.80
C HIS A 645 55.92 -35.57 15.68
N PRO A 646 55.40 -35.16 16.85
CA PRO A 646 55.94 -34.03 17.60
C PRO A 646 57.39 -34.22 18.08
N LYS A 647 57.73 -35.41 18.61
CA LYS A 647 59.08 -35.77 19.08
C LYS A 647 60.07 -36.20 17.97
N TYR A 648 59.71 -37.19 17.16
CA TYR A 648 60.59 -37.79 16.16
C TYR A 648 60.32 -37.18 14.78
N ASN A 649 61.23 -36.35 14.28
CA ASN A 649 61.02 -35.63 13.01
C ASN A 649 60.90 -36.57 11.80
N ASN A 650 61.48 -37.76 11.80
CA ASN A 650 61.42 -38.72 10.69
C ASN A 650 60.13 -39.55 10.62
N LEU A 651 59.16 -39.32 11.51
CA LEU A 651 57.90 -40.09 11.57
C LEU A 651 56.68 -39.26 11.12
N GLY A 652 55.73 -39.91 10.46
CA GLY A 652 54.46 -39.34 10.03
C GLY A 652 53.81 -40.12 8.88
N VAL A 653 54.59 -40.49 7.87
CA VAL A 653 54.17 -41.53 6.90
C VAL A 653 54.10 -42.86 7.63
N LEU A 654 53.07 -43.66 7.35
CA LEU A 654 52.83 -44.95 8.00
C LEU A 654 53.32 -46.12 7.13
N LYS A 655 53.74 -47.23 7.75
CA LYS A 655 53.83 -48.51 7.03
C LYS A 655 52.43 -49.08 6.81
N THR A 656 52.22 -49.85 5.75
CA THR A 656 50.96 -50.58 5.53
C THR A 656 50.67 -51.52 6.71
N GLY A 657 49.41 -51.88 6.95
CA GLY A 657 48.99 -52.64 8.14
C GLY A 657 48.83 -51.84 9.44
N TYR A 658 49.50 -50.69 9.62
CA TYR A 658 49.26 -49.79 10.77
C TYR A 658 47.92 -49.06 10.66
N ALA A 659 47.27 -48.87 11.81
CA ALA A 659 45.95 -48.25 11.89
C ALA A 659 45.94 -46.86 12.52
N VAL A 660 45.07 -45.99 12.04
CA VAL A 660 44.72 -44.72 12.67
C VAL A 660 43.31 -44.74 13.23
N ARG A 661 43.05 -43.81 14.15
CA ARG A 661 41.72 -43.54 14.71
C ARG A 661 41.36 -42.09 14.44
N PHE A 662 40.18 -41.88 13.89
CA PHE A 662 39.69 -40.57 13.52
C PHE A 662 38.30 -40.34 14.08
N MET A 663 37.96 -39.07 14.29
CA MET A 663 36.62 -38.66 14.68
C MET A 663 36.18 -37.45 13.85
N LEU A 664 34.87 -37.26 13.74
CA LEU A 664 34.27 -36.05 13.20
C LEU A 664 32.92 -35.80 13.88
N ASP A 665 32.44 -34.56 13.82
CA ASP A 665 31.22 -34.13 14.50
C ASP A 665 30.12 -33.77 13.48
N THR A 666 28.86 -34.00 13.86
CA THR A 666 27.67 -33.61 13.10
C THR A 666 26.67 -32.85 13.98
N VAL A 667 25.88 -31.99 13.34
CA VAL A 667 24.72 -31.31 13.94
C VAL A 667 23.48 -31.61 13.10
N GLY A 668 22.30 -31.67 13.73
CA GLY A 668 21.01 -31.92 13.08
C GLY A 668 20.51 -33.35 13.29
N GLU A 669 19.84 -33.92 12.29
CA GLU A 669 19.10 -35.19 12.35
C GLU A 669 19.97 -36.46 12.33
N MET A 670 21.29 -36.33 12.30
CA MET A 670 22.25 -37.44 12.31
C MET A 670 22.22 -38.30 13.60
N TYR A 671 21.23 -38.13 14.47
CA TYR A 671 20.96 -38.96 15.64
C TYR A 671 20.10 -40.21 15.38
N THR A 672 19.34 -40.30 14.27
CA THR A 672 18.44 -41.46 14.06
C THR A 672 19.23 -42.75 13.79
N GLY A 673 18.56 -43.90 13.95
CA GLY A 673 19.18 -45.21 13.73
C GLY A 673 19.40 -45.61 12.26
N ALA A 674 18.84 -44.87 11.31
CA ALA A 674 19.01 -45.10 9.87
C ALA A 674 20.14 -44.25 9.26
N ASN A 675 20.45 -43.11 9.88
CA ASN A 675 21.51 -42.21 9.43
C ASN A 675 22.89 -42.85 9.66
N CYS A 676 23.82 -42.62 8.73
CA CYS A 676 25.22 -43.03 8.87
C CYS A 676 26.15 -42.08 8.11
N ILE A 677 27.43 -42.05 8.47
CA ILE A 677 28.46 -41.41 7.64
C ILE A 677 29.00 -42.47 6.69
N LYS A 678 29.06 -42.13 5.41
CA LYS A 678 29.71 -42.95 4.39
C LYS A 678 30.99 -42.24 3.94
N ILE A 679 32.07 -43.01 3.84
CA ILE A 679 33.36 -42.51 3.37
C ILE A 679 33.82 -43.37 2.21
N TYR A 680 34.24 -42.72 1.14
CA TYR A 680 34.82 -43.34 -0.04
C TYR A 680 36.31 -42.97 -0.13
N PRO A 681 37.22 -43.88 0.25
CA PRO A 681 38.61 -43.84 -0.14
C PRO A 681 38.80 -43.72 -1.64
N SER A 682 39.75 -42.88 -2.02
CA SER A 682 40.43 -42.96 -3.31
C SER A 682 41.93 -42.92 -3.08
N PHE A 683 42.66 -43.67 -3.91
CA PHE A 683 44.09 -43.89 -3.74
C PHE A 683 44.87 -43.20 -4.86
N TYR A 684 45.98 -42.58 -4.47
CA TYR A 684 46.93 -41.97 -5.40
C TYR A 684 48.34 -42.44 -5.05
N TYR A 685 49.22 -42.54 -6.04
CA TYR A 685 50.66 -42.67 -5.82
C TYR A 685 51.33 -41.32 -5.99
N VAL A 686 52.30 -41.01 -5.14
CA VAL A 686 53.37 -40.05 -5.43
C VAL A 686 54.73 -40.76 -5.27
N ASP A 687 55.75 -40.26 -5.95
CA ASP A 687 57.12 -40.75 -5.76
C ASP A 687 57.74 -40.27 -4.44
N SER A 688 58.96 -40.72 -4.16
CA SER A 688 59.75 -40.32 -2.98
C SER A 688 60.02 -38.80 -2.88
N ASP A 689 59.89 -38.06 -3.99
CA ASP A 689 60.06 -36.61 -4.09
C ASP A 689 58.73 -35.85 -3.90
N GLY A 690 57.62 -36.55 -3.59
CA GLY A 690 56.29 -35.96 -3.47
C GLY A 690 55.66 -35.53 -4.80
N LYS A 691 56.23 -35.97 -5.93
CA LYS A 691 55.82 -35.61 -7.30
C LYS A 691 55.05 -36.76 -7.96
N ASN A 692 54.78 -36.61 -9.27
CA ASN A 692 54.15 -37.62 -10.13
C ASN A 692 52.83 -38.19 -9.60
N ARG A 693 52.00 -37.31 -8.99
CA ARG A 693 50.70 -37.70 -8.44
C ARG A 693 49.76 -38.25 -9.49
N ARG A 694 49.46 -39.54 -9.42
CA ARG A 694 48.50 -40.25 -10.28
C ARG A 694 47.54 -41.10 -9.46
N ARG A 695 46.34 -41.38 -10.00
CA ARG A 695 45.37 -42.30 -9.38
C ARG A 695 45.89 -43.73 -9.53
N VAL A 696 45.69 -44.55 -8.50
CA VAL A 696 46.15 -45.95 -8.49
C VAL A 696 45.05 -46.90 -8.06
N ASP A 697 45.14 -48.13 -8.56
CA ASP A 697 44.43 -49.27 -8.02
C ASP A 697 45.36 -49.99 -7.02
N LEU A 698 44.79 -50.53 -5.95
CA LEU A 698 45.51 -51.24 -4.90
C LEU A 698 45.09 -52.71 -4.90
N TYR A 699 46.07 -53.60 -4.87
CA TYR A 699 45.91 -55.04 -4.73
C TYR A 699 46.50 -55.47 -3.39
N TYR A 700 45.97 -56.50 -2.76
CA TYR A 700 46.50 -57.00 -1.49
C TYR A 700 46.36 -58.52 -1.33
N ASP A 701 47.20 -59.04 -0.44
CA ASP A 701 47.20 -60.42 -0.02
C ASP A 701 46.79 -60.49 1.46
N GLU A 702 45.76 -61.27 1.78
CA GLU A 702 45.25 -61.43 3.16
C GLU A 702 44.60 -62.81 3.36
N GLU A 703 44.70 -63.36 4.57
CA GLU A 703 43.84 -64.46 5.00
C GLU A 703 42.45 -63.92 5.38
N ILE A 704 41.44 -64.23 4.56
CA ILE A 704 40.05 -63.84 4.79
C ILE A 704 39.26 -65.10 5.15
N ASN A 705 38.70 -65.15 6.36
CA ASN A 705 37.94 -66.30 6.89
C ASN A 705 38.70 -67.65 6.79
N ARG A 706 39.97 -67.69 7.22
CA ARG A 706 40.85 -68.89 7.19
C ARG A 706 41.19 -69.42 5.80
N LYS A 707 41.12 -68.55 4.78
CA LYS A 707 41.57 -68.84 3.42
C LYS A 707 42.43 -67.68 2.92
N SER A 708 43.63 -67.99 2.43
CA SER A 708 44.50 -67.03 1.75
C SER A 708 43.86 -66.58 0.44
N TYR A 709 43.78 -65.28 0.25
CA TYR A 709 43.48 -64.65 -1.03
C TYR A 709 44.67 -63.80 -1.45
N HIS A 710 45.06 -63.92 -2.72
CA HIS A 710 46.15 -63.18 -3.34
C HIS A 710 45.60 -62.29 -4.45
N LEU A 711 46.25 -61.15 -4.71
CA LEU A 711 45.85 -60.17 -5.72
C LEU A 711 44.37 -59.73 -5.57
N VAL A 712 43.93 -59.47 -4.34
CA VAL A 712 42.60 -58.90 -4.08
C VAL A 712 42.62 -57.42 -4.39
N LYS A 713 41.89 -56.99 -5.43
CA LYS A 713 41.75 -55.57 -5.73
C LYS A 713 40.82 -54.89 -4.72
N ILE A 714 41.28 -53.81 -4.09
CA ILE A 714 40.45 -52.98 -3.21
C ILE A 714 39.31 -52.36 -4.03
N GLY A 715 38.06 -52.57 -3.60
CA GLY A 715 36.85 -52.10 -4.28
C GLY A 715 36.14 -53.13 -5.16
N GLU A 716 36.69 -54.33 -5.32
CA GLU A 716 36.12 -55.37 -6.18
C GLU A 716 36.12 -56.75 -5.49
N GLY A 717 35.27 -57.66 -5.97
CA GLY A 717 35.27 -59.07 -5.57
C GLY A 717 35.17 -59.28 -4.05
N ILE A 718 36.15 -60.00 -3.48
CA ILE A 718 36.15 -60.41 -2.07
C ILE A 718 36.38 -59.22 -1.10
N ASP A 719 36.96 -58.10 -1.53
CA ASP A 719 37.13 -56.91 -0.69
C ASP A 719 35.79 -56.37 -0.18
N LEU A 720 34.77 -56.37 -1.04
CA LEU A 720 33.43 -55.85 -0.74
C LEU A 720 32.71 -56.62 0.39
N VAL A 721 33.18 -57.82 0.72
CA VAL A 721 32.69 -58.65 1.84
C VAL A 721 33.75 -58.90 2.93
N ASN A 722 34.95 -58.31 2.80
CA ASN A 722 36.02 -58.33 3.80
C ASN A 722 35.76 -57.29 4.90
N LEU A 723 34.63 -57.42 5.58
CA LEU A 723 34.06 -56.41 6.46
C LEU A 723 34.78 -56.36 7.81
N LYS A 724 35.60 -55.33 8.01
CA LYS A 724 36.26 -55.06 9.29
C LYS A 724 35.25 -54.50 10.30
N ARG A 725 35.28 -55.03 11.53
CA ARG A 725 34.31 -54.74 12.60
C ARG A 725 34.97 -54.00 13.76
N GLY A 726 34.18 -53.18 14.45
CA GLY A 726 34.60 -52.45 15.64
C GLY A 726 33.61 -52.65 16.79
N MET A 727 34.14 -52.72 18.01
CA MET A 727 33.35 -52.71 19.24
C MET A 727 33.44 -51.34 19.91
N THR A 728 32.30 -50.81 20.35
CA THR A 728 32.15 -49.46 20.93
C THR A 728 33.01 -49.29 22.19
N GLY A 729 33.01 -50.27 23.08
CA GLY A 729 33.84 -50.34 24.30
C GLY A 729 35.26 -50.91 24.10
N ASN A 730 35.77 -51.01 22.87
CA ASN A 730 37.12 -51.54 22.62
C ASN A 730 38.20 -50.68 23.31
N ILE A 731 38.98 -51.25 24.22
CA ILE A 731 39.98 -50.52 25.02
C ILE A 731 41.08 -49.84 24.20
N TYR A 732 41.35 -50.30 22.97
CA TYR A 732 42.32 -49.67 22.07
C TYR A 732 41.70 -48.49 21.33
N SER A 733 40.44 -48.58 20.88
CA SER A 733 39.76 -47.46 20.20
C SER A 733 39.10 -46.44 21.13
N ARG A 734 38.81 -46.87 22.36
CA ARG A 734 38.35 -46.12 23.55
C ARG A 734 37.62 -44.83 23.24
N ILE A 735 36.37 -44.97 22.82
CA ILE A 735 35.39 -43.88 22.89
C ILE A 735 35.27 -43.44 24.36
N PRO A 736 35.21 -42.14 24.68
CA PRO A 736 35.20 -41.66 26.06
C PRO A 736 34.03 -42.24 26.87
N GLU A 737 34.32 -42.73 28.07
CA GLU A 737 33.31 -43.38 28.90
C GLU A 737 32.17 -42.41 29.27
N LEU A 738 32.49 -41.14 29.51
CA LEU A 738 31.50 -40.09 29.77
C LEU A 738 30.58 -39.85 28.56
N GLU A 739 31.13 -39.85 27.34
CA GLU A 739 30.32 -39.73 26.12
C GLU A 739 29.42 -40.96 25.95
N LEU A 740 29.91 -42.18 26.21
CA LEU A 740 29.11 -43.42 26.16
C LEU A 740 28.00 -43.43 27.22
N ARG A 741 28.28 -43.02 28.46
CA ARG A 741 27.28 -42.90 29.54
C ARG A 741 26.21 -41.86 29.21
N ASN A 742 26.60 -40.70 28.69
CA ASN A 742 25.65 -39.71 28.20
C ASN A 742 24.81 -40.27 27.04
N THR A 743 25.45 -40.97 26.10
CA THR A 743 24.77 -41.54 24.93
C THR A 743 23.73 -42.58 25.33
N ALA A 744 24.07 -43.47 26.25
CA ALA A 744 23.15 -44.45 26.82
C ALA A 744 21.93 -43.77 27.51
N LYS A 745 22.17 -42.73 28.31
CA LYS A 745 21.11 -41.93 28.95
C LYS A 745 20.16 -41.26 27.94
N VAL A 746 20.68 -40.72 26.85
CA VAL A 746 19.87 -40.02 25.82
C VAL A 746 19.09 -41.00 24.95
N LEU A 747 19.59 -42.22 24.77
CA LEU A 747 18.90 -43.31 24.06
C LEU A 747 17.94 -44.12 24.93
N ASP A 748 17.91 -43.89 26.24
CA ASP A 748 17.18 -44.69 27.24
C ASP A 748 17.57 -46.19 27.21
N ILE A 749 18.87 -46.47 27.20
CA ILE A 749 19.46 -47.82 27.24
C ILE A 749 20.52 -47.92 28.34
N THR A 750 20.94 -49.13 28.71
CA THR A 750 22.04 -49.28 29.67
C THR A 750 23.40 -48.95 29.05
N PHE A 751 24.37 -48.56 29.87
CA PHE A 751 25.76 -48.38 29.41
C PHE A 751 26.32 -49.68 28.79
N SER A 752 26.00 -50.83 29.37
CA SER A 752 26.40 -52.15 28.85
C SER A 752 25.82 -52.44 27.46
N ASP A 753 24.56 -52.04 27.21
CA ASP A 753 23.91 -52.18 25.91
C ASP A 753 24.58 -51.36 24.81
N LEU A 754 25.35 -50.32 25.15
CA LEU A 754 26.15 -49.57 24.18
C LEU A 754 27.60 -50.09 24.13
N TYR A 755 28.21 -50.33 25.30
CA TYR A 755 29.62 -50.71 25.44
C TYR A 755 29.98 -52.00 24.69
N TYR A 756 29.13 -53.03 24.76
CA TYR A 756 29.38 -54.33 24.11
C TYR A 756 28.88 -54.41 22.66
N LYS A 757 28.40 -53.31 22.06
CA LYS A 757 27.98 -53.33 20.65
C LYS A 757 29.19 -53.49 19.73
N ASN A 758 29.02 -54.37 18.74
CA ASN A 758 29.99 -54.67 17.71
C ASN A 758 29.29 -54.57 16.35
N ASN A 759 29.78 -53.73 15.46
CA ASN A 759 29.21 -53.55 14.12
C ASN A 759 30.31 -53.44 13.04
N ILE A 760 29.92 -53.52 11.78
CA ILE A 760 30.78 -53.29 10.61
C ILE A 760 31.19 -51.82 10.58
N MET A 761 32.46 -51.52 10.34
CA MET A 761 32.97 -50.16 10.13
C MET A 761 33.34 -49.90 8.67
N TYR A 762 34.07 -50.82 8.02
CA TYR A 762 34.56 -50.63 6.66
C TYR A 762 34.92 -51.95 5.94
N ALA A 763 34.89 -51.89 4.60
CA ALA A 763 35.82 -52.60 3.73
C ALA A 763 36.90 -51.60 3.28
N TYR A 764 38.05 -52.03 2.76
CA TYR A 764 39.15 -51.09 2.48
C TYR A 764 38.79 -49.98 1.48
N SER A 765 37.80 -50.24 0.63
CA SER A 765 37.21 -49.37 -0.38
C SER A 765 36.02 -48.51 0.06
N THR A 766 35.32 -48.85 1.16
CA THR A 766 34.16 -48.09 1.65
C THR A 766 33.95 -48.20 3.16
N PHE A 767 33.63 -47.08 3.81
CA PHE A 767 33.20 -47.06 5.21
C PHE A 767 31.71 -46.84 5.34
N ARG A 768 31.14 -47.36 6.43
CA ARG A 768 29.89 -46.87 7.01
C ARG A 768 30.06 -46.78 8.53
N LEU A 769 30.15 -45.57 9.05
CA LEU A 769 30.02 -45.34 10.49
C LEU A 769 28.54 -45.36 10.82
N PHE A 770 28.07 -46.47 11.38
CA PHE A 770 26.70 -46.64 11.88
C PHE A 770 26.54 -46.07 13.31
N LYS A 771 25.29 -46.00 13.78
CA LYS A 771 24.89 -45.45 15.08
C LYS A 771 25.66 -46.01 16.29
N GLU A 772 26.20 -47.23 16.21
CA GLU A 772 27.00 -47.86 17.28
C GLU A 772 28.34 -47.15 17.52
N PHE A 773 28.84 -46.39 16.52
CA PHE A 773 30.07 -45.60 16.59
C PHE A 773 29.79 -44.11 16.78
N ARG A 774 28.58 -43.76 17.20
CA ARG A 774 28.08 -42.40 17.37
C ARG A 774 27.81 -42.12 18.85
N THR A 775 28.34 -41.01 19.35
CA THR A 775 28.03 -40.50 20.69
C THR A 775 27.23 -39.20 20.61
N PHE A 776 26.61 -38.83 21.73
CA PHE A 776 25.93 -37.54 21.92
C PHE A 776 26.79 -36.60 22.76
N ILE A 777 27.17 -35.46 22.18
CA ILE A 777 28.12 -34.51 22.77
C ILE A 777 27.50 -33.16 23.16
N GLY A 778 26.23 -32.90 22.81
CA GLY A 778 25.56 -31.61 23.01
C GLY A 778 25.18 -31.27 24.45
N THR A 779 25.83 -31.82 25.47
CA THR A 779 25.47 -31.64 26.89
C THR A 779 25.75 -30.24 27.43
N GLN A 780 26.68 -29.49 26.82
CA GLN A 780 26.89 -28.08 27.15
C GLN A 780 25.78 -27.21 26.57
N TYR A 781 25.54 -27.30 25.26
CA TYR A 781 24.43 -26.61 24.57
C TYR A 781 23.08 -26.89 25.25
N ALA A 782 22.80 -28.15 25.60
CA ALA A 782 21.59 -28.52 26.32
C ALA A 782 21.44 -27.85 27.70
N ARG A 783 22.55 -27.62 28.43
CA ARG A 783 22.53 -26.92 29.73
C ARG A 783 22.38 -25.41 29.56
N GLU A 784 23.02 -24.85 28.53
CA GLU A 784 22.90 -23.44 28.14
C GLU A 784 21.44 -23.11 27.79
N ILE A 785 20.85 -23.82 26.82
CA ILE A 785 19.43 -23.67 26.46
C ILE A 785 18.52 -23.87 27.67
N ALA A 786 18.76 -24.89 28.49
CA ALA A 786 17.93 -25.17 29.66
C ALA A 786 18.07 -24.15 30.81
N SER A 787 19.04 -23.23 30.73
CA SER A 787 19.21 -22.14 31.68
C SER A 787 18.43 -20.87 31.32
N TYR A 788 17.96 -20.75 30.08
CA TYR A 788 17.29 -19.55 29.58
C TYR A 788 15.82 -19.48 30.04
N PRO A 789 15.28 -18.28 30.37
CA PRO A 789 13.88 -18.10 30.78
C PRO A 789 12.85 -18.63 29.77
N SER A 790 13.19 -18.62 28.48
CA SER A 790 12.35 -19.12 27.40
C SER A 790 12.20 -20.65 27.37
N PHE A 791 13.05 -21.40 28.10
CA PHE A 791 13.07 -22.86 28.07
C PHE A 791 11.84 -23.52 28.69
N GLU A 792 11.23 -22.92 29.72
CA GLU A 792 10.02 -23.51 30.32
C GLU A 792 8.88 -23.58 29.30
N LYS A 793 8.75 -22.54 28.46
CA LYS A 793 7.81 -22.55 27.32
C LYS A 793 8.19 -23.59 26.25
N VAL A 794 9.48 -23.78 25.96
CA VAL A 794 9.93 -24.86 25.06
C VAL A 794 9.49 -26.22 25.60
N LYS A 795 9.71 -26.48 26.89
CA LYS A 795 9.30 -27.72 27.57
C LYS A 795 7.79 -27.92 27.48
N ASP A 796 6.99 -26.90 27.74
CA ASP A 796 5.53 -26.99 27.75
C ASP A 796 4.94 -27.15 26.33
N ASP A 797 5.44 -26.40 25.33
CA ASP A 797 4.92 -26.41 23.95
C ASP A 797 5.45 -27.59 23.08
N THR A 798 6.53 -28.27 23.51
CA THR A 798 7.20 -29.34 22.73
C THR A 798 7.40 -30.66 23.47
N GLY A 799 7.32 -30.67 24.80
CA GLY A 799 7.66 -31.84 25.63
C GLY A 799 9.16 -32.14 25.71
N LEU A 800 10.03 -31.32 25.12
CA LEU A 800 11.48 -31.54 25.13
C LEU A 800 12.09 -31.25 26.50
N ASN A 801 13.00 -32.13 26.93
CA ASN A 801 13.88 -31.89 28.08
C ASN A 801 15.35 -31.72 27.65
N ALA A 802 16.18 -31.17 28.54
CA ALA A 802 17.60 -30.91 28.28
C ALA A 802 18.36 -32.16 27.79
N SER A 803 18.06 -33.34 28.35
CA SER A 803 18.72 -34.58 27.92
C SER A 803 18.45 -34.89 26.44
N GLN A 804 17.20 -34.69 25.99
CA GLN A 804 16.82 -34.87 24.59
C GLN A 804 17.41 -33.82 23.65
N ILE A 805 17.67 -32.59 24.13
CA ILE A 805 18.32 -31.53 23.33
C ILE A 805 19.81 -31.86 23.06
N SER A 806 20.49 -32.53 24.00
CA SER A 806 21.90 -32.92 23.80
C SER A 806 22.14 -33.85 22.60
N LYS A 807 21.06 -34.47 22.09
CA LYS A 807 21.10 -35.41 20.96
C LYS A 807 21.40 -34.77 19.61
N TYR A 808 21.18 -33.46 19.46
CA TYR A 808 21.30 -32.76 18.16
C TYR A 808 22.76 -32.41 17.79
N MET A 809 23.73 -32.68 18.67
CA MET A 809 25.16 -32.71 18.34
C MET A 809 25.71 -34.12 18.55
N GLN A 810 26.34 -34.69 17.54
CA GLN A 810 26.85 -36.05 17.58
C GLN A 810 28.33 -36.10 17.19
N ARG A 811 29.09 -37.00 17.81
CA ARG A 811 30.46 -37.34 17.40
C ARG A 811 30.51 -38.76 16.88
N TRP A 812 31.29 -38.97 15.83
CA TRP A 812 31.41 -40.25 15.16
C TRP A 812 32.85 -40.72 15.15
N TYR A 813 33.07 -42.00 15.46
CA TYR A 813 34.39 -42.59 15.63
C TYR A 813 34.70 -43.61 14.55
N GLY A 814 35.89 -43.50 13.96
CA GLY A 814 36.36 -44.33 12.86
C GLY A 814 37.74 -44.94 13.11
N ASN A 815 37.96 -46.11 12.53
CA ASN A 815 39.25 -46.80 12.46
C ASN A 815 39.58 -47.02 10.99
N TYR A 816 40.83 -46.82 10.58
CA TYR A 816 41.29 -47.25 9.25
C TYR A 816 42.73 -47.75 9.28
N LYS A 817 42.99 -48.74 8.43
CA LYS A 817 44.32 -49.12 7.95
C LYS A 817 44.22 -49.56 6.50
N LEU A 818 45.34 -49.64 5.81
CA LEU A 818 45.47 -50.51 4.64
C LEU A 818 45.73 -51.97 5.10
N PRO A 819 45.61 -52.98 4.21
CA PRO A 819 46.19 -54.31 4.43
C PRO A 819 47.68 -54.24 4.80
N ASP A 820 48.27 -55.33 5.30
CA ASP A 820 49.72 -55.36 5.58
C ASP A 820 50.54 -55.44 4.29
N GLU A 821 50.22 -56.40 3.43
CA GLU A 821 50.84 -56.60 2.11
C GLU A 821 49.98 -55.93 1.03
N VAL A 822 50.50 -54.86 0.41
CA VAL A 822 49.78 -54.06 -0.59
C VAL A 822 50.68 -53.83 -1.81
N HIS A 823 50.11 -54.04 -2.99
CA HIS A 823 50.75 -53.82 -4.28
C HIS A 823 50.02 -52.71 -5.05
N VAL A 824 50.77 -51.75 -5.56
CA VAL A 824 50.25 -50.48 -6.11
C VAL A 824 50.45 -50.45 -7.62
N VAL A 825 49.39 -50.20 -8.39
CA VAL A 825 49.48 -50.11 -9.86
C VAL A 825 48.74 -48.89 -10.38
N GLU A 826 49.15 -48.37 -11.53
CA GLU A 826 48.41 -47.29 -12.20
C GLU A 826 46.95 -47.71 -12.47
N ALA A 827 46.00 -46.83 -12.14
CA ALA A 827 44.58 -47.20 -12.13
C ALA A 827 44.08 -47.64 -13.52
N GLY A 828 43.38 -48.77 -13.56
CA GLY A 828 42.86 -49.36 -14.80
C GLY A 828 43.83 -50.29 -15.55
N TYR A 829 45.04 -50.54 -15.03
CA TYR A 829 45.93 -51.58 -15.57
C TYR A 829 45.36 -53.00 -15.35
N ASP A 830 45.34 -53.85 -16.39
CA ASP A 830 44.78 -55.20 -16.31
C ASP A 830 45.75 -56.22 -15.68
N VAL A 831 45.90 -56.15 -14.35
CA VAL A 831 46.68 -57.10 -13.54
C VAL A 831 46.22 -58.54 -13.76
N TYR A 832 44.91 -58.79 -13.87
CA TYR A 832 44.37 -60.14 -14.04
C TYR A 832 44.62 -60.70 -15.46
N GLY A 833 44.63 -59.85 -16.48
CA GLY A 833 45.06 -60.20 -17.83
C GLY A 833 46.55 -60.50 -17.92
N HIS A 834 47.37 -59.73 -17.21
CA HIS A 834 48.80 -60.01 -17.08
C HIS A 834 49.04 -61.37 -16.41
N LEU A 835 48.42 -61.60 -15.25
CA LEU A 835 48.46 -62.87 -14.50
C LEU A 835 48.12 -64.08 -15.38
N ARG A 836 47.02 -64.00 -16.15
CA ARG A 836 46.59 -65.08 -17.06
C ARG A 836 47.58 -65.37 -18.19
N LYS A 837 48.41 -64.40 -18.58
CA LYS A 837 49.29 -64.51 -19.75
C LYS A 837 50.75 -64.83 -19.40
N TYR A 838 51.24 -64.33 -18.26
CA TYR A 838 52.66 -64.39 -17.89
C TYR A 838 52.92 -64.89 -16.45
N GLY A 839 51.88 -65.03 -15.62
CA GLY A 839 52.02 -65.18 -14.17
C GLY A 839 52.23 -63.83 -13.47
N ILE A 840 52.33 -63.85 -12.13
CA ILE A 840 52.78 -62.72 -11.30
C ILE A 840 53.67 -63.26 -10.16
N ASP A 841 54.81 -62.63 -9.92
CA ASP A 841 55.72 -62.87 -8.78
C ASP A 841 56.02 -61.60 -7.95
N TYR A 842 55.30 -60.51 -8.23
CA TYR A 842 55.40 -59.17 -7.62
C TYR A 842 56.69 -58.39 -7.95
N LYS A 843 57.56 -58.90 -8.83
CA LYS A 843 58.76 -58.18 -9.27
C LYS A 843 58.52 -57.32 -10.52
N GLU A 844 57.35 -57.40 -11.14
CA GLU A 844 57.05 -56.73 -12.40
C GLU A 844 57.18 -55.20 -12.34
N ASP A 845 57.66 -54.59 -13.42
CA ASP A 845 57.97 -53.16 -13.52
C ASP A 845 56.72 -52.24 -13.47
N PHE A 846 55.52 -52.80 -13.64
CA PHE A 846 54.27 -52.04 -13.53
C PHE A 846 53.86 -51.77 -12.07
N TRP A 847 54.45 -52.47 -11.10
CA TRP A 847 54.21 -52.20 -9.68
C TRP A 847 54.95 -50.94 -9.23
N LEU A 848 54.19 -49.97 -8.74
CA LEU A 848 54.69 -48.67 -8.30
C LEU A 848 55.33 -48.77 -6.92
N LYS A 849 56.66 -48.91 -6.93
CA LYS A 849 57.53 -49.02 -5.75
C LYS A 849 58.18 -47.67 -5.40
N ASN A 850 58.93 -47.62 -4.29
CA ASN A 850 59.76 -46.48 -3.86
C ASN A 850 59.03 -45.13 -3.83
N GLY A 851 57.83 -45.09 -3.25
CA GLY A 851 57.01 -43.90 -3.12
C GLY A 851 55.96 -44.02 -2.03
N TYR A 852 54.85 -43.31 -2.19
CA TYR A 852 53.81 -43.22 -1.19
C TYR A 852 52.40 -43.38 -1.75
N ILE A 853 51.57 -44.14 -1.05
CA ILE A 853 50.12 -44.24 -1.25
C ILE A 853 49.45 -43.10 -0.47
N VAL A 854 48.85 -42.14 -1.18
CA VAL A 854 47.99 -41.11 -0.59
C VAL A 854 46.57 -41.64 -0.47
N VAL A 855 46.04 -41.64 0.75
CA VAL A 855 44.63 -41.96 1.02
C VAL A 855 43.83 -40.67 1.08
N ASN A 856 42.86 -40.54 0.17
CA ASN A 856 41.93 -39.42 0.11
C ASN A 856 40.52 -39.86 0.49
N PHE A 857 39.86 -39.17 1.41
CA PHE A 857 38.51 -39.44 1.88
C PHE A 857 37.49 -38.47 1.26
N ASN A 858 36.56 -38.99 0.46
CA ASN A 858 35.29 -38.30 0.20
C ASN A 858 34.27 -38.70 1.27
N ILE A 859 33.84 -37.75 2.10
CA ILE A 859 32.94 -37.97 3.25
C ILE A 859 31.57 -37.37 2.95
N VAL A 860 30.53 -38.18 3.10
CA VAL A 860 29.12 -37.79 2.96
C VAL A 860 28.26 -38.31 4.09
N THR A 861 27.15 -37.62 4.40
CA THR A 861 26.10 -38.14 5.28
C THR A 861 25.03 -38.88 4.48
N ILE A 862 24.52 -39.97 5.05
CA ILE A 862 23.35 -40.70 4.57
C ILE A 862 22.18 -40.37 5.50
N ASP A 863 21.07 -39.92 4.93
CA ASP A 863 19.84 -39.60 5.66
C ASP A 863 18.99 -40.85 5.99
N LYS A 864 17.88 -40.63 6.69
CA LYS A 864 16.91 -41.68 7.08
C LYS A 864 16.21 -42.37 5.90
N ALA A 865 16.27 -41.80 4.69
CA ALA A 865 15.76 -42.40 3.45
C ALA A 865 16.85 -43.14 2.66
N GLY A 866 18.09 -43.16 3.15
CA GLY A 866 19.23 -43.80 2.49
C GLY A 866 19.91 -42.96 1.41
N LYS A 867 19.57 -41.67 1.28
CA LYS A 867 20.13 -40.75 0.28
C LYS A 867 21.35 -40.02 0.84
N GLU A 868 22.32 -39.71 -0.03
CA GLU A 868 23.41 -38.78 0.29
C GLU A 868 22.87 -37.35 0.45
N ARG A 869 23.12 -36.70 1.60
CA ARG A 869 22.53 -35.39 1.93
C ARG A 869 23.58 -34.28 2.05
N LEU A 870 24.60 -34.46 2.88
CA LEU A 870 25.70 -33.51 3.08
C LEU A 870 27.02 -34.03 2.51
N SER A 871 27.86 -33.13 1.98
CA SER A 871 29.26 -33.43 1.62
C SER A 871 30.22 -32.58 2.44
N TYR A 872 31.31 -33.18 2.92
CA TYR A 872 32.36 -32.46 3.66
C TYR A 872 33.14 -31.51 2.75
N SER A 873 33.48 -31.97 1.54
CA SER A 873 34.26 -31.21 0.56
C SER A 873 33.38 -30.38 -0.38
N ASN A 874 32.19 -30.88 -0.74
CA ASN A 874 31.13 -30.17 -1.48
C ASN A 874 31.60 -29.33 -2.70
N GLY A 875 32.66 -29.79 -3.38
CA GLY A 875 33.49 -28.91 -4.22
C GLY A 875 32.73 -28.21 -5.36
N ASN A 876 31.78 -28.89 -6.00
CA ASN A 876 30.97 -28.30 -7.07
C ASN A 876 30.08 -27.15 -6.57
N ASN A 877 29.37 -27.36 -5.46
CA ASN A 877 28.42 -26.38 -4.93
C ASN A 877 29.14 -25.20 -4.26
N TYR A 878 30.34 -25.44 -3.70
CA TYR A 878 31.25 -24.37 -3.28
C TYR A 878 31.67 -23.49 -4.46
N MET A 879 32.27 -24.08 -5.51
CA MET A 879 32.81 -23.33 -6.66
C MET A 879 31.73 -22.61 -7.48
N ASN A 880 30.55 -23.21 -7.66
CA ASN A 880 29.53 -22.75 -8.61
C ASN A 880 28.27 -22.16 -7.95
N GLY A 881 28.06 -22.37 -6.64
CA GLY A 881 26.81 -22.02 -5.97
C GLY A 881 26.96 -21.16 -4.71
N GLY A 882 28.17 -20.96 -4.18
CA GLY A 882 28.40 -20.23 -2.93
C GLY A 882 28.01 -21.02 -1.66
N TYR A 883 27.97 -22.35 -1.75
CA TYR A 883 27.75 -23.26 -0.62
C TYR A 883 29.05 -23.54 0.14
N CYS A 884 28.95 -24.19 1.30
CA CYS A 884 30.11 -24.49 2.15
C CYS A 884 30.94 -25.66 1.63
N SER A 885 32.27 -25.50 1.66
CA SER A 885 33.24 -26.60 1.66
C SER A 885 33.98 -26.60 2.99
N MET A 886 33.70 -27.55 3.88
CA MET A 886 34.32 -27.55 5.21
C MET A 886 35.83 -27.78 5.17
N SER A 887 36.33 -28.48 4.13
CA SER A 887 37.76 -28.59 3.86
C SER A 887 38.43 -27.22 3.66
N ILE A 888 37.75 -26.27 3.00
CA ILE A 888 38.25 -24.90 2.80
C ILE A 888 38.03 -24.07 4.06
N THR A 889 36.85 -24.17 4.70
CA THR A 889 36.53 -23.45 5.95
C THR A 889 37.56 -23.73 7.05
N GLU A 890 37.90 -25.00 7.28
CA GLU A 890 38.88 -25.45 8.29
C GLU A 890 40.35 -25.22 7.86
N GLY A 891 40.58 -24.70 6.65
CA GLY A 891 41.91 -24.27 6.18
C GLY A 891 42.86 -25.42 5.82
N THR A 892 42.42 -26.35 4.96
CA THR A 892 43.25 -27.47 4.48
C THR A 892 44.63 -27.01 3.97
N ILE A 893 45.69 -27.69 4.42
CA ILE A 893 47.07 -27.34 4.07
C ILE A 893 47.48 -27.98 2.73
N MET A 894 47.36 -27.18 1.66
CA MET A 894 47.61 -27.57 0.27
C MET A 894 49.06 -27.97 -0.06
N SER A 895 50.04 -27.58 0.76
CA SER A 895 51.44 -28.01 0.62
C SER A 895 52.11 -28.14 1.98
N LYS A 896 52.91 -29.20 2.17
CA LYS A 896 53.74 -29.40 3.36
C LYS A 896 55.14 -29.84 2.97
N LYS A 897 56.13 -29.50 3.80
CA LYS A 897 57.49 -30.04 3.69
C LYS A 897 57.72 -31.12 4.71
N ASP A 898 58.34 -32.22 4.28
CA ASP A 898 58.75 -33.30 5.18
C ASP A 898 60.04 -32.94 5.95
N ASN A 899 60.54 -33.90 6.73
CA ASN A 899 61.77 -33.75 7.51
C ASN A 899 63.07 -33.67 6.69
N LYS A 900 63.02 -33.95 5.38
CA LYS A 900 64.12 -33.77 4.42
C LYS A 900 63.96 -32.50 3.59
N GLY A 901 62.84 -31.78 3.74
CA GLY A 901 62.50 -30.58 2.96
C GLY A 901 61.75 -30.85 1.65
N VAL A 902 61.38 -32.10 1.38
CA VAL A 902 60.61 -32.53 0.21
C VAL A 902 59.19 -31.97 0.29
N GLU A 903 58.69 -31.39 -0.80
CA GLU A 903 57.39 -30.71 -0.83
C GLU A 903 56.26 -31.63 -1.34
N PHE A 904 55.30 -31.92 -0.47
CA PHE A 904 54.12 -32.74 -0.75
C PHE A 904 52.91 -31.85 -1.04
N LYS A 905 52.37 -31.95 -2.26
CA LYS A 905 51.17 -31.21 -2.71
C LYS A 905 49.90 -31.99 -2.42
N ASN A 906 49.13 -31.49 -1.46
CA ASN A 906 47.91 -32.11 -0.96
C ASN A 906 46.66 -31.56 -1.66
N LYS A 907 45.57 -32.32 -1.59
CA LYS A 907 44.23 -31.95 -2.01
C LYS A 907 43.24 -32.08 -0.85
N ALA A 908 42.10 -31.40 -0.96
CA ALA A 908 40.96 -31.60 -0.08
C ALA A 908 40.63 -33.10 0.07
N GLY A 909 40.50 -33.56 1.30
CA GLY A 909 40.26 -34.97 1.64
C GLY A 909 41.51 -35.84 1.80
N ASP A 910 42.73 -35.39 1.48
CA ASP A 910 43.95 -36.18 1.76
C ASP A 910 44.17 -36.31 3.27
N ILE A 911 44.22 -37.53 3.79
CA ILE A 911 44.36 -37.78 5.23
C ILE A 911 45.67 -38.45 5.65
N LEU A 912 46.25 -39.29 4.80
CA LEU A 912 47.37 -40.16 5.14
C LEU A 912 48.27 -40.42 3.93
N TYR A 913 49.55 -40.61 4.23
CA TYR A 913 50.52 -41.24 3.34
C TYR A 913 50.96 -42.57 3.95
N PHE A 914 50.94 -43.63 3.16
CA PHE A 914 51.56 -44.92 3.47
C PHE A 914 52.76 -45.16 2.55
N TYR A 915 53.81 -45.85 3.03
CA TYR A 915 54.89 -46.33 2.15
C TYR A 915 54.35 -47.38 1.17
N THR A 916 54.91 -47.43 -0.04
CA THR A 916 54.60 -48.46 -1.05
C THR A 916 55.33 -49.79 -0.81
N ASP A 917 56.35 -49.76 0.04
CA ASP A 917 57.46 -50.72 0.13
C ASP A 917 57.85 -51.03 1.59
N GLN A 918 57.05 -50.57 2.57
CA GLN A 918 57.25 -50.86 3.99
C GLN A 918 55.92 -51.25 4.64
N LYS A 919 55.91 -52.39 5.33
CA LYS A 919 54.75 -53.00 5.98
C LYS A 919 54.94 -53.18 7.50
N TYR A 920 53.84 -53.34 8.22
CA TYR A 920 53.83 -53.46 9.68
C TYR A 920 54.69 -54.64 10.14
N ASN A 921 54.64 -55.76 9.43
CA ASN A 921 55.42 -56.96 9.76
C ASN A 921 56.94 -56.74 9.73
N ASP A 922 57.46 -55.78 8.95
CA ASP A 922 58.90 -55.46 8.89
C ASP A 922 59.47 -54.98 10.24
N ASP A 923 58.64 -54.46 11.15
CA ASP A 923 59.06 -54.03 12.50
C ASP A 923 59.11 -55.18 13.52
N PHE A 924 58.68 -56.39 13.12
CA PHE A 924 58.60 -57.59 13.98
C PHE A 924 59.37 -58.80 13.41
N GLU A 925 59.53 -58.91 12.10
CA GLU A 925 60.43 -59.89 11.49
C GLU A 925 61.88 -59.70 11.99
N GLY A 926 62.50 -60.78 12.46
CA GLY A 926 63.85 -60.75 13.07
C GLY A 926 63.88 -60.73 14.60
N ARG A 927 62.73 -60.62 15.30
CA ARG A 927 62.65 -60.90 16.75
C ARG A 927 62.26 -62.35 17.00
N ILE A 928 63.26 -63.22 17.09
CA ILE A 928 63.09 -64.53 17.75
C ILE A 928 62.86 -64.26 19.25
N TYR A 929 61.75 -64.76 19.79
CA TYR A 929 61.44 -64.77 21.23
C TYR A 929 62.04 -66.00 21.91
#